data_AF-A0A3M6YPQ6-F1
#
_entry.id   AF-A0A3M6YPQ6-F1
#
_cell.length_a   1.000
_cell.length_b   1.000
_cell.length_c   1.000
_cell.angle_alpha   90.00
_cell.angle_beta   90.00
_cell.angle_gamma   90.00
#
_symmetry.space_group_name_H-M   'P 1'
#
loop_
_entity.id
_entity.type
_entity.pdbx_description
1 polymer ?
#
loop_
_entity_poly.entity_id
_entity_poly.type
_entity_poly.pdbx_seq_one_letter_code
_entity_poly.pdbx_strand_id
1 'polypeptide(L)'
;MGENYIHAMSSSLNAESNSFATIDDIPPSLYIGHHATDRSGPVTTRLLAQAQNAGYDLLTSPITTPHFHSRVLQSVEEHFQNAASTQTAVDNLPAPLITPLSPADSHLTPSDANSAIIGVVSPWIDLSSRDPLIAHVSKHVLGMEVAYAAFCGISNLIIHGPVSSEGTLQYARAVLEALGMGPYVQIHVLLPMTGELEVDVEGTPLAELARDEYSADASDDGGEDVEDEGEPELYGSWEIWDAMRGLCSYHGRLSIALELPRQLPPMHLQSRWYSEPVRLLVFPRTSYLRNPKGWPVLSKAHQSYLSRFLRLRFPPWALLSDCNPIPTQETSSATAKAPEPTPAEASSASTSATTSAPEKPTAHLEYLRHLQQTQPYRTPIERFGQGYQDFLQSPLQPLTDNLESITYEVFEKDPVKYEWYERAIALALEDLEPQVPGKGQDGKAVVTVAVVGAGRGPLVSRALEASRKTGVQVKVWAVEKNPNAYVLLQRRNMEDPVWGGKVSVVKSDMRSWKGPTGASPSIGGGDGDATGKVDILVSELLGSFADNELSPECLDGVQHVLHPTHGVSIPQSYSAHLTPLASPRIHADLLSRASNDLNMSIQEKWELPYVVMLHQYDFLSTGPASSTTNTSQENAAEDPALHPNIHQTWSFSHPLPPAILEQARRRGGGQIDAGGFQGGNGSNEHNVRRTPPGGLSFPIPHRGTVHGLAGYFETVLYASPSSSSQQKTAGTTNNNNSSSSTSKTKPDDWKQTRKVELSTNPLTMAHKSPDMISWFPIFFPFHTPLYMPDNGSLEVQMWRGTDDRGVWYEWCGEVFEGGGRAGGGKGMRKRRKVGGSGLHSSRGNMCLILTVPPPAILNSRLLKLNGTRRLRSSLIQHPRNPLNLIPNPIRHATHKRRVELERVRRHEIRGDDSSQGDNMAMEPLVAHDADRTPFHQRGKGLGDLAVEARGLDLLDEDGVGFLHDADFVRGDFADDADGDAQAREGVAPDEVLGDAEVHAHVADFVLEQLAEGLDELE
;
A
#
# COMPACT_ATOMS: atom_id res chain seq x y z
N MET A 1 40.99 -28.79 -41.02
CA MET A 1 41.32 -27.42 -40.59
C MET A 1 40.06 -26.87 -39.95
N GLY A 2 39.86 -26.90 -38.64
CA GLY A 2 40.82 -27.17 -37.57
C GLY A 2 41.42 -25.88 -37.03
N GLU A 3 41.31 -25.68 -35.71
CA GLU A 3 42.00 -24.64 -34.91
C GLU A 3 41.78 -23.19 -35.35
N ASN A 4 40.69 -22.57 -34.89
CA ASN A 4 40.61 -21.12 -34.65
C ASN A 4 39.37 -20.63 -33.85
N TYR A 5 38.41 -21.51 -33.50
CA TYR A 5 37.13 -21.10 -32.89
C TYR A 5 37.06 -21.11 -31.35
N ILE A 6 38.15 -21.45 -30.65
CA ILE A 6 38.15 -21.67 -29.19
C ILE A 6 38.70 -20.47 -28.40
N HIS A 7 39.55 -19.63 -29.01
CA HIS A 7 40.32 -18.64 -28.25
C HIS A 7 39.59 -17.34 -27.87
N ALA A 8 38.33 -17.16 -28.33
CA ALA A 8 37.52 -15.95 -28.08
C ALA A 8 36.52 -16.08 -26.91
N MET A 9 36.45 -17.24 -26.24
CA MET A 9 35.52 -17.48 -25.11
C MET A 9 36.20 -17.64 -23.75
N SER A 10 37.52 -17.73 -23.67
CA SER A 10 38.24 -18.07 -22.43
C SER A 10 38.55 -16.89 -21.50
N SER A 11 37.93 -15.72 -21.67
CA SER A 11 38.19 -14.50 -20.87
C SER A 11 37.05 -14.08 -19.95
N SER A 12 35.95 -14.85 -19.88
CA SER A 12 34.82 -14.61 -18.94
C SER A 12 34.84 -15.53 -17.71
N LEU A 13 35.79 -16.46 -17.60
CA LEU A 13 35.90 -17.41 -16.50
C LEU A 13 36.93 -16.94 -15.47
N ASN A 14 36.53 -15.97 -14.63
CA ASN A 14 37.21 -15.62 -13.37
C ASN A 14 36.31 -14.79 -12.44
N ALA A 15 35.05 -15.20 -12.31
CA ALA A 15 34.04 -14.56 -11.45
C ALA A 15 33.19 -15.58 -10.65
N GLU A 16 33.74 -16.79 -10.41
CA GLU A 16 33.08 -17.81 -9.59
C GLU A 16 33.34 -17.60 -8.09
N SER A 17 32.57 -16.70 -7.48
CA SER A 17 32.21 -16.81 -6.08
C SER A 17 30.79 -17.37 -6.02
N ASN A 18 30.64 -18.68 -5.79
CA ASN A 18 29.36 -19.39 -5.88
C ASN A 18 28.31 -18.87 -4.89
N SER A 19 27.45 -17.95 -5.35
CA SER A 19 26.05 -17.94 -4.95
C SER A 19 25.29 -18.92 -5.84
N PHE A 20 24.71 -19.97 -5.25
CA PHE A 20 23.66 -20.71 -5.93
C PHE A 20 22.54 -19.73 -6.27
N ALA A 21 22.11 -19.68 -7.53
CA ALA A 21 20.88 -18.98 -7.89
C ALA A 21 19.72 -19.69 -7.17
N THR A 22 19.10 -19.01 -6.22
CA THR A 22 17.90 -19.52 -5.56
C THR A 22 16.70 -19.40 -6.51
N ILE A 23 15.57 -19.99 -6.12
CA ILE A 23 14.32 -19.97 -6.89
C ILE A 23 13.79 -18.52 -7.05
N ASP A 24 14.33 -17.55 -6.29
CA ASP A 24 13.90 -16.15 -6.24
C ASP A 24 14.40 -15.25 -7.39
N ASP A 25 15.42 -15.67 -8.14
CA ASP A 25 16.03 -14.86 -9.22
C ASP A 25 15.40 -15.13 -10.61
N ILE A 26 14.12 -15.55 -10.64
CA ILE A 26 13.31 -15.64 -11.87
C ILE A 26 13.06 -14.21 -12.42
N PRO A 27 13.36 -13.92 -13.70
CA PRO A 27 13.12 -12.59 -14.28
C PRO A 27 11.63 -12.24 -14.27
N PRO A 28 11.24 -10.97 -14.03
CA PRO A 28 9.84 -10.59 -13.89
C PRO A 28 9.05 -10.89 -15.17
N SER A 29 7.80 -11.32 -15.02
CA SER A 29 6.90 -11.62 -16.12
C SER A 29 6.39 -10.34 -16.78
N LEU A 30 7.03 -9.97 -17.90
CA LEU A 30 6.54 -8.92 -18.79
C LEU A 30 5.76 -9.57 -19.94
N TYR A 31 4.48 -9.24 -20.05
CA TYR A 31 3.70 -9.54 -21.25
C TYR A 31 3.93 -8.43 -22.29
N ILE A 32 4.15 -8.80 -23.54
CA ILE A 32 4.43 -7.89 -24.65
C ILE A 32 3.41 -8.10 -25.77
N GLY A 33 2.60 -7.08 -26.02
CA GLY A 33 1.63 -7.03 -27.10
C GLY A 33 2.15 -6.36 -28.37
N HIS A 34 1.56 -6.73 -29.52
CA HIS A 34 1.68 -5.99 -30.78
C HIS A 34 0.41 -5.18 -31.02
N HIS A 35 0.55 -3.85 -31.11
CA HIS A 35 -0.46 -2.95 -31.64
C HIS A 35 -0.09 -2.52 -33.06
N ALA A 36 -1.11 -2.33 -33.88
CA ALA A 36 -1.02 -1.69 -35.19
C ALA A 36 -2.32 -0.91 -35.40
N THR A 37 -2.20 0.36 -35.75
CA THR A 37 -3.33 1.27 -35.99
C THR A 37 -4.04 0.96 -37.31
N ASP A 38 -3.28 0.60 -38.35
CA ASP A 38 -3.74 0.18 -39.68
C ASP A 38 -4.52 -1.16 -39.74
N ARG A 39 -4.82 -1.78 -38.58
CA ARG A 39 -5.31 -3.16 -38.47
C ARG A 39 -6.78 -3.33 -38.82
N SER A 40 -7.07 -3.23 -40.11
CA SER A 40 -8.38 -3.54 -40.70
C SER A 40 -8.70 -5.04 -40.80
N GLY A 41 -7.70 -5.92 -40.79
CA GLY A 41 -7.86 -7.36 -41.00
C GLY A 41 -8.18 -8.19 -39.74
N PRO A 42 -8.88 -9.33 -39.86
CA PRO A 42 -9.28 -10.17 -38.72
C PRO A 42 -8.08 -10.82 -38.01
N VAL A 43 -8.04 -10.71 -36.67
CA VAL A 43 -7.03 -11.37 -35.83
C VAL A 43 -7.35 -12.86 -35.69
N THR A 44 -6.99 -13.63 -36.72
CA THR A 44 -7.18 -15.09 -36.73
C THR A 44 -6.24 -15.80 -35.76
N THR A 45 -6.64 -17.01 -35.30
CA THR A 45 -5.78 -17.90 -34.49
C THR A 45 -4.43 -18.20 -35.16
N ARG A 46 -4.37 -18.20 -36.51
CA ARG A 46 -3.10 -18.34 -37.26
C ARG A 46 -2.19 -17.13 -37.09
N LEU A 47 -2.73 -15.91 -37.09
CA LEU A 47 -1.96 -14.69 -36.86
C LEU A 47 -1.47 -14.61 -35.40
N LEU A 48 -2.32 -14.97 -34.44
CA LEU A 48 -1.93 -15.08 -33.03
C LEU A 48 -0.79 -16.10 -32.84
N ALA A 49 -0.92 -17.30 -33.41
CA ALA A 49 0.14 -18.30 -33.36
C ALA A 49 1.44 -17.82 -34.05
N GLN A 50 1.35 -17.04 -35.14
CA GLN A 50 2.54 -16.44 -35.77
C GLN A 50 3.20 -15.38 -34.88
N ALA A 51 2.41 -14.55 -34.18
CA ALA A 51 2.91 -13.57 -33.22
C ALA A 51 3.58 -14.25 -32.01
N GLN A 52 2.97 -15.31 -31.48
CA GLN A 52 3.50 -16.12 -30.38
C GLN A 52 4.81 -16.83 -30.77
N ASN A 53 4.89 -17.40 -31.98
CA ASN A 53 6.15 -17.96 -32.51
C ASN A 53 7.23 -16.88 -32.74
N ALA A 54 6.86 -15.60 -32.91
CA ALA A 54 7.79 -14.48 -32.95
C ALA A 54 8.15 -13.93 -31.55
N GLY A 55 7.45 -14.36 -30.49
CA GLY A 55 7.69 -13.99 -29.08
C GLY A 55 6.77 -12.91 -28.49
N TYR A 56 5.68 -12.54 -29.19
CA TYR A 56 4.61 -11.69 -28.65
C TYR A 56 3.59 -12.52 -27.87
N ASP A 57 3.12 -12.01 -26.73
CA ASP A 57 2.13 -12.72 -25.90
C ASP A 57 0.69 -12.33 -26.27
N LEU A 58 0.49 -11.08 -26.72
CA LEU A 58 -0.82 -10.46 -26.91
C LEU A 58 -0.92 -9.76 -28.28
N LEU A 59 -2.14 -9.59 -28.78
CA LEU A 59 -2.45 -8.80 -29.99
C LEU A 59 -3.59 -7.82 -29.74
N THR A 60 -3.55 -6.63 -30.34
CA THR A 60 -4.76 -5.80 -30.45
C THR A 60 -5.65 -6.24 -31.61
N SER A 61 -6.97 -6.09 -31.46
CA SER A 61 -7.95 -6.13 -32.54
C SER A 61 -8.93 -4.98 -32.36
N PRO A 62 -9.32 -4.23 -33.41
CA PRO A 62 -10.51 -3.39 -33.32
C PRO A 62 -11.74 -4.27 -33.04
N ILE A 63 -12.73 -3.71 -32.34
CA ILE A 63 -13.99 -4.42 -32.03
C ILE A 63 -14.92 -4.44 -33.24
N THR A 64 -14.94 -3.37 -34.03
CA THR A 64 -15.74 -3.26 -35.26
C THR A 64 -14.88 -2.96 -36.49
N THR A 65 -15.49 -2.97 -37.68
CA THR A 65 -14.83 -2.78 -38.97
C THR A 65 -15.08 -1.38 -39.55
N PRO A 66 -14.27 -0.90 -40.52
CA PRO A 66 -14.56 0.35 -41.25
C PRO A 66 -15.93 0.36 -41.97
N HIS A 67 -16.54 -0.81 -42.22
CA HIS A 67 -17.93 -0.91 -42.69
C HIS A 67 -18.93 -0.38 -41.64
N PHE A 68 -18.72 -0.69 -40.36
CA PHE A 68 -19.56 -0.19 -39.28
C PHE A 68 -19.42 1.33 -39.10
N HIS A 69 -18.20 1.85 -39.14
CA HIS A 69 -17.94 3.30 -39.14
C HIS A 69 -18.68 4.00 -40.29
N SER A 70 -18.52 3.52 -41.52
CA SER A 70 -19.24 4.02 -42.70
C SER A 70 -20.76 3.99 -42.53
N ARG A 71 -21.30 2.91 -41.94
CA ARG A 71 -22.73 2.73 -41.67
C ARG A 71 -23.25 3.70 -40.59
N VAL A 72 -22.44 4.02 -39.58
CA VAL A 72 -22.78 5.01 -38.55
C VAL A 72 -22.72 6.43 -39.11
N LEU A 73 -21.66 6.79 -39.86
CA LEU A 73 -21.55 8.08 -40.54
C LEU A 73 -22.77 8.34 -41.43
N GLN A 74 -23.12 7.41 -42.33
CA GLN A 74 -24.30 7.52 -43.19
C GLN A 74 -25.60 7.72 -42.37
N SER A 75 -25.74 7.03 -41.24
CA SER A 75 -26.92 7.16 -40.37
C SER A 75 -27.04 8.55 -39.71
N VAL A 76 -25.92 9.25 -39.50
CA VAL A 76 -25.85 10.61 -38.96
C VAL A 76 -26.05 11.64 -40.08
N GLU A 77 -25.42 11.46 -41.24
CA GLU A 77 -25.61 12.30 -42.42
C GLU A 77 -27.08 12.29 -42.90
N GLU A 78 -27.71 11.12 -42.99
CA GLU A 78 -29.14 11.00 -43.35
C GLU A 78 -30.05 11.71 -42.34
N HIS A 79 -29.68 11.73 -41.05
CA HIS A 79 -30.42 12.45 -40.02
C HIS A 79 -30.32 13.97 -40.19
N PHE A 80 -29.12 14.52 -40.45
CA PHE A 80 -28.95 15.94 -40.74
C PHE A 80 -29.62 16.36 -42.07
N GLN A 81 -29.53 15.54 -43.11
CA GLN A 81 -30.25 15.77 -44.38
C GLN A 81 -31.77 15.77 -44.18
N ASN A 82 -32.30 14.87 -43.33
CA ASN A 82 -33.72 14.84 -42.97
C ASN A 82 -34.15 16.13 -42.24
N ALA A 83 -33.39 16.60 -41.25
CA ALA A 83 -33.63 17.87 -40.54
C ALA A 83 -33.68 19.07 -41.51
N ALA A 84 -32.68 19.18 -42.39
CA ALA A 84 -32.62 20.22 -43.41
C ALA A 84 -33.81 20.17 -44.38
N SER A 85 -34.20 18.96 -44.84
CA SER A 85 -35.31 18.78 -45.79
C SER A 85 -36.70 19.04 -45.18
N THR A 86 -36.86 18.81 -43.87
CA THR A 86 -38.12 18.98 -43.13
C THR A 86 -38.24 20.35 -42.45
N GLN A 87 -37.20 21.20 -42.52
CA GLN A 87 -37.10 22.49 -41.82
C GLN A 87 -37.38 22.37 -40.31
N THR A 88 -37.06 21.21 -39.74
CA THR A 88 -37.24 20.90 -38.32
C THR A 88 -35.88 20.90 -37.65
N ALA A 89 -35.72 21.66 -36.56
CA ALA A 89 -34.46 21.70 -35.82
C ALA A 89 -34.10 20.29 -35.32
N VAL A 90 -32.82 19.95 -35.38
CA VAL A 90 -32.29 18.59 -35.14
C VAL A 90 -32.79 18.01 -33.82
N ASP A 91 -32.79 18.81 -32.75
CA ASP A 91 -33.17 18.37 -31.39
C ASP A 91 -34.70 18.11 -31.23
N ASN A 92 -35.51 18.42 -32.25
CA ASN A 92 -36.92 18.04 -32.33
C ASN A 92 -37.18 16.76 -33.15
N LEU A 93 -36.15 16.18 -33.79
CA LEU A 93 -36.24 14.87 -34.42
C LEU A 93 -35.87 13.75 -33.43
N PRO A 94 -36.42 12.53 -33.59
CA PRO A 94 -35.90 11.36 -32.90
C PRO A 94 -34.45 11.10 -33.31
N ALA A 95 -33.57 10.88 -32.32
CA ALA A 95 -32.16 10.56 -32.54
C ALA A 95 -31.99 9.36 -33.52
N PRO A 96 -30.92 9.35 -34.34
CA PRO A 96 -30.69 8.32 -35.36
C PRO A 96 -30.58 6.94 -34.74
N LEU A 97 -31.36 5.99 -35.27
CA LEU A 97 -31.38 4.60 -34.80
C LEU A 97 -30.20 3.84 -35.40
N ILE A 98 -29.08 3.81 -34.69
CA ILE A 98 -27.97 2.92 -35.03
C ILE A 98 -28.44 1.47 -34.93
N THR A 99 -28.45 0.76 -36.06
CA THR A 99 -28.94 -0.63 -36.10
C THR A 99 -27.89 -1.60 -35.53
N PRO A 100 -28.30 -2.70 -34.86
CA PRO A 100 -27.39 -3.65 -34.21
C PRO A 100 -26.28 -4.19 -35.11
N LEU A 101 -25.19 -4.67 -34.50
CA LEU A 101 -24.05 -5.24 -35.23
C LEU A 101 -24.46 -6.45 -36.08
N SER A 102 -24.03 -6.44 -37.34
CA SER A 102 -24.14 -7.55 -38.29
C SER A 102 -22.78 -8.26 -38.46
N PRO A 103 -22.72 -9.44 -39.09
CA PRO A 103 -21.46 -10.15 -39.37
C PRO A 103 -20.47 -9.41 -40.30
N ALA A 104 -20.86 -8.28 -40.90
CA ALA A 104 -19.94 -7.40 -41.64
C ALA A 104 -19.33 -6.30 -40.76
N ASP A 105 -19.99 -5.97 -39.64
CA ASP A 105 -19.62 -4.86 -38.75
C ASP A 105 -18.56 -5.24 -37.72
N SER A 106 -18.28 -6.54 -37.51
CA SER A 106 -17.21 -7.02 -36.62
C SER A 106 -16.50 -8.24 -37.19
N HIS A 107 -15.23 -8.40 -36.82
CA HIS A 107 -14.42 -9.60 -37.07
C HIS A 107 -14.23 -10.46 -35.81
N LEU A 108 -14.70 -10.01 -34.64
CA LEU A 108 -14.63 -10.78 -33.41
C LEU A 108 -15.71 -11.88 -33.39
N THR A 109 -15.34 -13.03 -32.85
CA THR A 109 -16.25 -14.15 -32.57
C THR A 109 -15.80 -14.82 -31.26
N PRO A 110 -16.69 -15.46 -30.48
CA PRO A 110 -16.29 -16.23 -29.31
C PRO A 110 -15.23 -17.29 -29.65
N SER A 111 -14.07 -17.22 -29.00
CA SER A 111 -12.92 -18.10 -29.24
C SER A 111 -11.98 -18.08 -28.04
N ASP A 112 -11.37 -19.23 -27.71
CA ASP A 112 -10.39 -19.35 -26.60
C ASP A 112 -9.17 -18.41 -26.79
N ALA A 113 -8.84 -18.11 -28.05
CA ALA A 113 -7.80 -17.16 -28.44
C ALA A 113 -8.04 -15.72 -27.95
N ASN A 114 -9.29 -15.35 -27.64
CA ASN A 114 -9.66 -14.00 -27.21
C ASN A 114 -9.07 -13.64 -25.83
N SER A 115 -8.65 -14.63 -25.05
CA SER A 115 -7.84 -14.46 -23.83
C SER A 115 -6.51 -13.71 -24.06
N ALA A 116 -5.96 -13.79 -25.28
CA ALA A 116 -4.73 -13.11 -25.69
C ALA A 116 -4.98 -11.88 -26.60
N ILE A 117 -6.23 -11.45 -26.73
CA ILE A 117 -6.63 -10.29 -27.56
C ILE A 117 -7.07 -9.13 -26.67
N ILE A 118 -6.49 -7.95 -26.91
CA ILE A 118 -6.96 -6.69 -26.36
C ILE A 118 -7.90 -6.06 -27.40
N GLY A 119 -9.15 -5.80 -27.02
CA GLY A 119 -10.10 -5.11 -27.88
C GLY A 119 -9.81 -3.61 -27.92
N VAL A 120 -9.80 -3.01 -29.10
CA VAL A 120 -9.68 -1.55 -29.28
C VAL A 120 -11.06 -1.02 -29.66
N VAL A 121 -11.59 -0.14 -28.81
CA VAL A 121 -12.83 0.61 -29.11
C VAL A 121 -12.57 1.58 -30.25
N SER A 122 -13.58 1.72 -31.13
CA SER A 122 -13.56 2.60 -32.30
C SER A 122 -13.01 4.00 -31.98
N PRO A 123 -11.86 4.41 -32.57
CA PRO A 123 -11.20 5.68 -32.22
C PRO A 123 -11.91 6.92 -32.77
N TRP A 124 -12.79 6.75 -33.76
CA TRP A 124 -13.56 7.82 -34.39
C TRP A 124 -14.78 8.30 -33.57
N ILE A 125 -15.03 7.71 -32.39
CA ILE A 125 -16.10 8.15 -31.49
C ILE A 125 -15.64 9.32 -30.62
N ASP A 126 -16.48 10.34 -30.48
CA ASP A 126 -16.27 11.44 -29.55
C ASP A 126 -17.31 11.39 -28.41
N LEU A 127 -16.87 10.97 -27.23
CA LEU A 127 -17.68 10.91 -26.00
C LEU A 127 -17.70 12.25 -25.24
N SER A 128 -16.74 13.12 -25.55
CA SER A 128 -16.54 14.47 -24.99
C SER A 128 -17.34 15.55 -25.73
N SER A 129 -17.85 15.24 -26.93
CA SER A 129 -18.45 16.19 -27.87
C SER A 129 -19.41 17.20 -27.25
N ARG A 130 -19.23 18.47 -27.66
CA ARG A 130 -20.12 19.58 -27.34
C ARG A 130 -21.52 19.39 -27.95
N ASP A 131 -21.63 18.74 -29.13
CA ASP A 131 -22.93 18.42 -29.74
C ASP A 131 -23.57 17.21 -29.05
N PRO A 132 -24.76 17.36 -28.41
CA PRO A 132 -25.44 16.27 -27.73
C PRO A 132 -25.79 15.07 -28.63
N LEU A 133 -25.98 15.32 -29.94
CA LEU A 133 -26.28 14.26 -30.91
C LEU A 133 -25.06 13.36 -31.13
N ILE A 134 -23.90 13.96 -31.39
CA ILE A 134 -22.64 13.23 -31.62
C ILE A 134 -22.28 12.43 -30.37
N ALA A 135 -22.27 13.06 -29.19
CA ALA A 135 -21.98 12.36 -27.94
C ALA A 135 -22.96 11.22 -27.63
N HIS A 136 -24.24 11.36 -27.97
CA HIS A 136 -25.23 10.29 -27.83
C HIS A 136 -24.93 9.11 -28.77
N VAL A 137 -24.59 9.36 -30.04
CA VAL A 137 -24.23 8.32 -31.02
C VAL A 137 -22.93 7.62 -30.60
N SER A 138 -21.88 8.36 -30.27
CA SER A 138 -20.60 7.85 -29.77
C SER A 138 -20.78 6.94 -28.54
N LYS A 139 -21.61 7.35 -27.59
CA LYS A 139 -21.94 6.56 -26.39
C LYS A 139 -22.73 5.29 -26.72
N HIS A 140 -23.65 5.35 -27.69
CA HIS A 140 -24.40 4.18 -28.14
C HIS A 140 -23.48 3.16 -28.84
N VAL A 141 -22.57 3.64 -29.69
CA VAL A 141 -21.51 2.83 -30.31
C VAL A 141 -20.64 2.17 -29.24
N LEU A 142 -20.12 2.93 -28.27
CA LEU A 142 -19.34 2.38 -27.15
C LEU A 142 -20.11 1.25 -26.43
N GLY A 143 -21.40 1.44 -26.16
CA GLY A 143 -22.23 0.43 -25.52
C GLY A 143 -22.38 -0.85 -26.35
N MET A 144 -22.59 -0.71 -27.66
CA MET A 144 -22.62 -1.84 -28.60
C MET A 144 -21.29 -2.60 -28.65
N GLU A 145 -20.17 -1.88 -28.72
CA GLU A 145 -18.84 -2.47 -28.79
C GLU A 145 -18.46 -3.19 -27.50
N VAL A 146 -18.65 -2.56 -26.33
CA VAL A 146 -18.32 -3.15 -25.03
C VAL A 146 -19.19 -4.38 -24.74
N ALA A 147 -20.49 -4.34 -25.08
CA ALA A 147 -21.37 -5.49 -24.94
C ALA A 147 -21.00 -6.65 -25.89
N TYR A 148 -20.58 -6.35 -27.13
CA TYR A 148 -20.19 -7.38 -28.09
C TYR A 148 -18.81 -7.99 -27.81
N ALA A 149 -17.85 -7.17 -27.37
CA ALA A 149 -16.54 -7.64 -26.92
C ALA A 149 -16.67 -8.55 -25.68
N ALA A 150 -17.54 -8.17 -24.71
CA ALA A 150 -17.92 -9.05 -23.61
C ALA A 150 -18.56 -10.35 -24.12
N PHE A 151 -19.54 -10.29 -25.01
CA PHE A 151 -20.14 -11.51 -25.61
C PHE A 151 -19.10 -12.43 -26.27
N CYS A 152 -18.05 -11.88 -26.87
CA CYS A 152 -16.94 -12.65 -27.45
C CYS A 152 -15.92 -13.17 -26.41
N GLY A 153 -16.00 -12.78 -25.14
CA GLY A 153 -15.05 -13.16 -24.10
C GLY A 153 -13.77 -12.33 -24.06
N ILE A 154 -13.75 -11.14 -24.68
CA ILE A 154 -12.65 -10.18 -24.56
C ILE A 154 -12.69 -9.58 -23.14
N SER A 155 -11.58 -9.66 -22.42
CA SER A 155 -11.48 -9.26 -21.01
C SER A 155 -10.80 -7.90 -20.79
N ASN A 156 -10.07 -7.38 -21.78
CA ASN A 156 -9.28 -6.15 -21.70
C ASN A 156 -9.60 -5.25 -22.91
N LEU A 157 -10.04 -4.02 -22.66
CA LEU A 157 -10.40 -3.03 -23.69
C LEU A 157 -9.57 -1.75 -23.59
N ILE A 158 -9.13 -1.23 -24.73
CA ILE A 158 -8.54 0.11 -24.85
C ILE A 158 -9.60 1.08 -25.38
N ILE A 159 -9.71 2.25 -24.75
CA ILE A 159 -10.54 3.38 -25.23
C ILE A 159 -9.66 4.62 -25.28
N HIS A 160 -9.72 5.39 -26.37
CA HIS A 160 -9.00 6.66 -26.53
C HIS A 160 -9.56 7.70 -25.55
N GLY A 161 -8.70 8.28 -24.71
CA GLY A 161 -9.09 9.34 -23.76
C GLY A 161 -9.60 10.60 -24.46
N PRO A 162 -10.29 11.50 -23.73
CA PRO A 162 -10.79 12.74 -24.31
C PRO A 162 -9.62 13.66 -24.71
N VAL A 163 -9.74 14.28 -25.89
CA VAL A 163 -8.70 15.16 -26.46
C VAL A 163 -8.59 16.48 -25.69
N SER A 164 -9.70 16.96 -25.11
CA SER A 164 -9.76 18.17 -24.29
C SER A 164 -10.09 17.84 -22.83
N SER A 165 -9.76 18.76 -21.93
CA SER A 165 -10.27 18.76 -20.56
C SER A 165 -11.77 19.10 -20.52
N GLU A 166 -12.28 19.83 -21.51
CA GLU A 166 -13.71 19.98 -21.76
C GLU A 166 -14.36 18.62 -22.05
N GLY A 167 -15.59 18.41 -21.57
CA GLY A 167 -16.27 17.13 -21.75
C GLY A 167 -15.78 15.97 -20.89
N THR A 168 -14.69 16.11 -20.10
CA THR A 168 -14.16 15.05 -19.21
C THR A 168 -15.24 14.41 -18.31
N LEU A 169 -16.19 15.20 -17.79
CA LEU A 169 -17.33 14.72 -16.99
C LEU A 169 -18.29 13.82 -17.80
N GLN A 170 -18.52 14.16 -19.07
CA GLN A 170 -19.38 13.44 -20.00
C GLN A 170 -18.72 12.13 -20.45
N TYR A 171 -17.43 12.20 -20.78
CA TYR A 171 -16.57 11.04 -21.05
C TYR A 171 -16.55 10.07 -19.87
N ALA A 172 -16.28 10.55 -18.64
CA ALA A 172 -16.27 9.74 -17.42
C ALA A 172 -17.62 9.04 -17.18
N ARG A 173 -18.74 9.75 -17.42
CA ARG A 173 -20.09 9.17 -17.31
C ARG A 173 -20.34 8.06 -18.34
N ALA A 174 -19.85 8.22 -19.57
CA ALA A 174 -19.96 7.18 -20.61
C ALA A 174 -19.14 5.93 -20.24
N VAL A 175 -17.91 6.11 -19.73
CA VAL A 175 -17.07 5.02 -19.23
C VAL A 175 -17.70 4.31 -18.02
N LEU A 176 -18.28 5.05 -17.07
CA LEU A 176 -18.96 4.46 -15.91
C LEU A 176 -20.16 3.59 -16.31
N GLU A 177 -20.91 3.99 -17.34
CA GLU A 177 -22.00 3.19 -17.89
C GLU A 177 -21.48 1.95 -18.64
N ALA A 178 -20.41 2.08 -19.43
CA ALA A 178 -19.74 0.97 -20.12
C ALA A 178 -19.17 -0.09 -19.14
N LEU A 179 -18.58 0.34 -18.02
CA LEU A 179 -18.13 -0.54 -16.93
C LEU A 179 -19.29 -1.38 -16.37
N GLY A 180 -20.52 -0.87 -16.42
CA GLY A 180 -21.73 -1.59 -16.01
C GLY A 180 -22.23 -2.64 -17.02
N MET A 181 -21.83 -2.58 -18.29
CA MET A 181 -22.32 -3.49 -19.34
C MET A 181 -21.55 -4.83 -19.38
N GLY A 182 -20.24 -4.80 -19.17
CA GLY A 182 -19.39 -6.00 -19.11
C GLY A 182 -18.84 -6.24 -17.70
N PRO A 183 -19.35 -7.19 -16.89
CA PRO A 183 -19.05 -7.27 -15.46
C PRO A 183 -17.60 -7.68 -15.13
N TYR A 184 -16.93 -8.41 -16.03
CA TYR A 184 -15.52 -8.81 -15.91
C TYR A 184 -14.57 -7.99 -16.81
N VAL A 185 -15.10 -7.14 -17.68
CA VAL A 185 -14.31 -6.38 -18.66
C VAL A 185 -13.49 -5.30 -17.94
N GLN A 186 -12.20 -5.25 -18.21
CA GLN A 186 -11.31 -4.17 -17.80
C GLN A 186 -11.25 -3.11 -18.89
N ILE A 187 -11.28 -1.84 -18.49
CA ILE A 187 -11.18 -0.69 -19.39
C ILE A 187 -9.88 0.05 -19.08
N HIS A 188 -9.06 0.19 -20.12
CA HIS A 188 -7.79 0.91 -20.12
C HIS A 188 -7.98 2.18 -20.94
N VAL A 189 -7.91 3.35 -20.30
CA VAL A 189 -7.99 4.64 -20.99
C VAL A 189 -6.62 4.95 -21.58
N LEU A 190 -6.52 5.05 -22.90
CA LEU A 190 -5.30 5.46 -23.59
C LEU A 190 -5.12 6.96 -23.41
N LEU A 191 -4.03 7.33 -22.74
CA LEU A 191 -3.64 8.71 -22.49
C LEU A 191 -2.14 8.90 -22.76
N PRO A 192 -1.74 10.02 -23.37
CA PRO A 192 -0.33 10.40 -23.47
C PRO A 192 0.20 10.78 -22.10
N MET A 193 1.48 10.53 -21.85
CA MET A 193 2.13 10.94 -20.61
C MET A 193 2.20 12.47 -20.45
N THR A 194 2.26 13.19 -21.59
CA THR A 194 2.28 14.65 -21.74
C THR A 194 1.85 15.02 -23.17
N GLY A 195 1.10 16.11 -23.33
CA GLY A 195 0.67 16.58 -24.65
C GLY A 195 -0.43 15.70 -25.25
N GLU A 196 -0.33 15.45 -26.55
CA GLU A 196 -1.26 14.65 -27.36
C GLU A 196 -0.69 13.24 -27.62
N LEU A 197 -1.52 12.34 -28.17
CA LEU A 197 -1.06 11.00 -28.58
C LEU A 197 -0.20 11.09 -29.86
N GLU A 198 0.84 10.26 -29.96
CA GLU A 198 1.66 10.13 -31.18
C GLU A 198 0.99 9.24 -32.26
N VAL A 199 -0.27 8.84 -32.04
CA VAL A 199 -1.08 7.98 -32.91
C VAL A 199 -2.07 8.79 -33.74
N ASP A 200 -1.80 8.92 -35.05
CA ASP A 200 -2.77 9.39 -36.03
C ASP A 200 -3.94 8.40 -36.15
N VAL A 201 -5.17 8.87 -35.93
CA VAL A 201 -6.39 8.06 -36.10
C VAL A 201 -6.84 8.10 -37.56
N GLU A 202 -6.74 6.97 -38.27
CA GLU A 202 -7.27 6.87 -39.64
C GLU A 202 -8.80 6.87 -39.68
N GLY A 203 -9.36 7.88 -40.37
CA GLY A 203 -10.77 7.98 -40.74
C GLY A 203 -11.49 9.17 -40.10
N THR A 204 -12.48 9.74 -40.82
CA THR A 204 -13.29 10.89 -40.38
C THR A 204 -13.86 10.68 -38.97
N PRO A 205 -13.42 11.44 -37.95
CA PRO A 205 -13.99 11.40 -36.62
C PRO A 205 -15.43 11.92 -36.64
N LEU A 206 -16.29 11.41 -35.76
CA LEU A 206 -17.65 11.94 -35.63
C LEU A 206 -17.68 13.42 -35.22
N ALA A 207 -16.58 13.96 -34.66
CA ALA A 207 -16.43 15.38 -34.36
C ALA A 207 -16.48 16.28 -35.62
N GLU A 208 -16.06 15.80 -36.80
CA GLU A 208 -16.21 16.55 -38.07
C GLU A 208 -17.68 16.71 -38.51
N LEU A 209 -18.60 15.95 -37.91
CA LEU A 209 -20.05 16.05 -38.13
C LEU A 209 -20.78 16.80 -36.99
N ALA A 210 -20.07 17.41 -36.05
CA ALA A 210 -20.69 18.31 -35.07
C ALA A 210 -21.25 19.56 -35.77
N ARG A 211 -22.42 20.04 -35.32
CA ARG A 211 -23.02 21.26 -35.88
C ARG A 211 -22.18 22.50 -35.52
N ASP A 212 -22.11 23.46 -36.45
CA ASP A 212 -21.42 24.76 -36.28
C ASP A 212 -21.72 25.43 -34.93
N GLU A 213 -22.97 25.33 -34.44
CA GLU A 213 -23.44 25.92 -33.16
C GLU A 213 -22.80 25.30 -31.89
N TYR A 214 -22.08 24.18 -32.03
CA TYR A 214 -21.33 23.50 -30.96
C TYR A 214 -19.81 23.46 -31.22
N SER A 215 -19.33 23.94 -32.37
CA SER A 215 -17.90 24.07 -32.67
C SER A 215 -17.20 25.04 -31.72
N ALA A 216 -15.87 24.95 -31.60
CA ALA A 216 -15.08 25.80 -30.71
C ALA A 216 -15.30 27.31 -31.01
N ASP A 217 -15.21 27.64 -32.30
CA ASP A 217 -15.24 29.00 -32.85
C ASP A 217 -16.57 29.75 -32.60
N ALA A 218 -17.66 29.04 -32.30
CA ALA A 218 -19.00 29.62 -32.14
C ALA A 218 -19.16 30.44 -30.84
N SER A 219 -18.13 30.51 -29.99
CA SER A 219 -18.18 31.12 -28.67
C SER A 219 -17.36 32.40 -28.47
N ASP A 220 -16.62 32.88 -29.48
CA ASP A 220 -15.86 34.14 -29.35
C ASP A 220 -16.64 35.39 -29.82
N ASP A 221 -16.82 36.33 -28.90
CA ASP A 221 -17.44 37.66 -29.15
C ASP A 221 -16.34 38.73 -29.34
N GLY A 222 -15.45 38.52 -30.30
CA GLY A 222 -14.46 39.51 -30.73
C GLY A 222 -13.30 39.71 -29.75
N GLY A 223 -12.80 38.63 -29.17
CA GLY A 223 -11.45 38.58 -28.64
C GLY A 223 -10.41 38.84 -29.75
N GLU A 224 -9.19 39.22 -29.34
CA GLU A 224 -8.05 39.03 -30.24
C GLU A 224 -7.64 37.57 -30.10
N ASP A 225 -7.73 36.78 -31.18
CA ASP A 225 -7.23 35.41 -31.25
C ASP A 225 -5.73 35.39 -30.98
N VAL A 226 -5.38 35.27 -29.69
CA VAL A 226 -4.09 34.74 -29.29
C VAL A 226 -4.17 33.25 -29.53
N GLU A 227 -3.72 32.83 -30.71
CA GLU A 227 -3.17 31.50 -30.93
C GLU A 227 -2.02 31.31 -29.92
N ASP A 228 -2.38 30.89 -28.70
CA ASP A 228 -1.40 30.60 -27.65
C ASP A 228 -0.76 29.26 -28.02
N GLU A 229 0.30 29.32 -28.85
CA GLU A 229 1.33 28.28 -29.00
C GLU A 229 2.09 28.07 -27.66
N GLY A 230 1.37 28.08 -26.54
CA GLY A 230 1.86 27.81 -25.21
C GLY A 230 2.34 26.37 -25.11
N GLU A 231 3.40 26.15 -24.33
CA GLU A 231 3.89 24.79 -24.09
C GLU A 231 2.76 23.93 -23.49
N PRO A 232 2.42 22.77 -24.09
CA PRO A 232 1.23 22.02 -23.74
C PRO A 232 1.23 21.64 -22.26
N GLU A 233 0.10 21.86 -21.57
CA GLU A 233 0.08 21.84 -20.10
C GLU A 233 0.57 20.50 -19.55
N LEU A 234 1.70 20.55 -18.86
CA LEU A 234 2.47 19.40 -18.39
C LEU A 234 1.65 18.39 -17.56
N TYR A 235 0.53 18.83 -16.97
CA TYR A 235 -0.37 18.01 -16.16
C TYR A 235 -1.76 17.75 -16.78
N GLY A 236 -2.08 18.28 -17.97
CA GLY A 236 -3.44 18.23 -18.54
C GLY A 236 -4.01 16.81 -18.69
N SER A 237 -3.28 15.93 -19.39
CA SER A 237 -3.62 14.51 -19.59
C SER A 237 -3.79 13.74 -18.27
N TRP A 238 -3.13 14.21 -17.21
CA TRP A 238 -3.17 13.67 -15.86
C TRP A 238 -4.34 14.23 -15.02
N GLU A 239 -4.78 15.47 -15.25
CA GLU A 239 -5.95 16.07 -14.60
C GLU A 239 -7.25 15.47 -15.12
N ILE A 240 -7.30 15.24 -16.43
CA ILE A 240 -8.33 14.43 -17.11
C ILE A 240 -8.47 13.08 -16.39
N TRP A 241 -7.36 12.35 -16.20
CA TRP A 241 -7.37 11.08 -15.47
C TRP A 241 -7.81 11.24 -14.00
N ASP A 242 -7.27 12.22 -13.25
CA ASP A 242 -7.59 12.41 -11.83
C ASP A 242 -9.09 12.61 -11.61
N ALA A 243 -9.69 13.49 -12.41
CA ALA A 243 -11.12 13.77 -12.44
C ALA A 243 -11.92 12.53 -12.87
N MET A 244 -11.54 11.85 -13.95
CA MET A 244 -12.21 10.65 -14.43
C MET A 244 -12.26 9.53 -13.36
N ARG A 245 -11.13 9.21 -12.72
CA ARG A 245 -11.11 8.18 -11.68
C ARG A 245 -11.86 8.59 -10.42
N GLY A 246 -11.90 9.89 -10.11
CA GLY A 246 -12.72 10.43 -9.01
C GLY A 246 -14.22 10.26 -9.28
N LEU A 247 -14.66 10.63 -10.49
CA LEU A 247 -16.05 10.47 -10.96
C LEU A 247 -16.47 9.00 -11.08
N CYS A 248 -15.53 8.12 -11.41
CA CYS A 248 -15.73 6.66 -11.44
C CYS A 248 -15.47 5.99 -10.08
N SER A 249 -15.42 6.74 -8.97
CA SER A 249 -15.24 6.23 -7.60
C SER A 249 -14.08 5.22 -7.43
N TYR A 250 -12.95 5.47 -8.12
CA TYR A 250 -11.76 4.61 -8.15
C TYR A 250 -12.06 3.13 -8.50
N HIS A 251 -13.06 2.88 -9.35
CA HIS A 251 -13.55 1.55 -9.70
C HIS A 251 -12.44 0.62 -10.24
N GLY A 252 -12.19 -0.51 -9.56
CA GLY A 252 -11.01 -1.37 -9.77
C GLY A 252 -10.87 -2.08 -11.12
N ARG A 253 -11.82 -1.94 -12.05
CA ARG A 253 -11.68 -2.37 -13.47
C ARG A 253 -11.34 -1.22 -14.43
N LEU A 254 -11.20 0.01 -13.92
CA LEU A 254 -10.74 1.18 -14.68
C LEU A 254 -9.25 1.40 -14.42
N SER A 255 -8.48 1.60 -15.49
CA SER A 255 -7.01 1.71 -15.45
C SER A 255 -6.50 2.51 -16.65
N ILE A 256 -5.19 2.77 -16.71
CA ILE A 256 -4.55 3.56 -17.76
C ILE A 256 -3.79 2.66 -18.74
N ALA A 257 -3.89 2.98 -20.03
CA ALA A 257 -2.88 2.65 -21.03
C ALA A 257 -2.04 3.91 -21.28
N LEU A 258 -0.82 3.94 -20.74
CA LEU A 258 0.01 5.14 -20.72
C LEU A 258 0.96 5.13 -21.92
N GLU A 259 0.81 6.07 -22.83
CA GLU A 259 1.72 6.22 -23.97
C GLU A 259 2.97 7.01 -23.58
N LEU A 260 4.14 6.43 -23.87
CA LEU A 260 5.44 6.96 -23.47
C LEU A 260 6.08 7.80 -24.60
N PRO A 261 6.13 9.14 -24.46
CA PRO A 261 6.61 10.02 -25.50
C PRO A 261 8.11 9.82 -25.75
N ARG A 262 8.56 10.19 -26.95
CA ARG A 262 9.98 10.08 -27.37
C ARG A 262 11.01 10.60 -26.35
N GLN A 263 10.67 11.60 -25.56
CA GLN A 263 11.45 12.06 -24.42
C GLN A 263 10.56 12.10 -23.17
N LEU A 264 10.93 11.34 -22.13
CA LEU A 264 10.16 11.34 -20.87
C LEU A 264 10.15 12.72 -20.19
N PRO A 265 9.03 13.10 -19.54
CA PRO A 265 8.90 14.34 -18.78
C PRO A 265 9.72 14.33 -17.48
N PRO A 266 9.77 15.45 -16.74
CA PRO A 266 10.44 15.51 -15.44
C PRO A 266 9.97 14.46 -14.41
N MET A 267 10.86 14.10 -13.48
CA MET A 267 10.69 12.98 -12.53
C MET A 267 9.46 13.11 -11.61
N HIS A 268 8.95 14.32 -11.36
CA HIS A 268 7.70 14.52 -10.61
C HIS A 268 6.49 13.92 -11.35
N LEU A 269 6.35 14.20 -12.65
CA LEU A 269 5.25 13.65 -13.45
C LEU A 269 5.42 12.14 -13.68
N GLN A 270 6.66 11.67 -13.90
CA GLN A 270 6.96 10.23 -13.95
C GLN A 270 6.49 9.50 -12.67
N SER A 271 6.76 10.09 -11.51
CA SER A 271 6.42 9.48 -10.21
C SER A 271 4.93 9.52 -9.92
N ARG A 272 4.21 10.58 -10.30
CA ARG A 272 2.75 10.61 -10.16
C ARG A 272 2.08 9.58 -11.06
N TRP A 273 2.47 9.48 -12.35
CA TRP A 273 1.97 8.42 -13.24
C TRP A 273 2.29 7.01 -12.73
N TYR A 274 3.45 6.79 -12.10
CA TYR A 274 3.78 5.51 -11.47
C TYR A 274 2.83 5.13 -10.32
N SER A 275 2.33 6.11 -9.55
CA SER A 275 1.36 5.87 -8.46
C SER A 275 -0.06 5.51 -8.93
N GLU A 276 -0.40 5.84 -10.19
CA GLU A 276 -1.71 5.57 -10.78
C GLU A 276 -1.80 4.12 -11.31
N PRO A 277 -3.01 3.55 -11.48
CA PRO A 277 -3.20 2.17 -11.95
C PRO A 277 -2.94 2.04 -13.46
N VAL A 278 -1.68 2.20 -13.86
CA VAL A 278 -1.19 1.92 -15.22
C VAL A 278 -1.19 0.41 -15.44
N ARG A 279 -1.95 -0.07 -16.44
CA ARG A 279 -2.05 -1.48 -16.80
C ARG A 279 -1.31 -1.81 -18.11
N LEU A 280 -1.28 -0.87 -19.05
CA LEU A 280 -0.49 -0.97 -20.27
C LEU A 280 0.51 0.19 -20.34
N LEU A 281 1.75 -0.09 -20.74
CA LEU A 281 2.74 0.90 -21.17
C LEU A 281 2.83 0.82 -22.70
N VAL A 282 2.36 1.85 -23.39
CA VAL A 282 2.41 1.91 -24.86
C VAL A 282 3.74 2.54 -25.28
N PHE A 283 4.46 1.83 -26.14
CA PHE A 283 5.74 2.25 -26.71
C PHE A 283 5.57 2.42 -28.22
N PRO A 284 5.24 3.64 -28.70
CA PRO A 284 5.40 4.03 -30.08
C PRO A 284 6.79 3.71 -30.65
N ARG A 285 6.86 3.54 -31.98
CA ARG A 285 8.14 3.41 -32.73
C ARG A 285 9.11 4.56 -32.43
N THR A 286 8.59 5.77 -32.21
CA THR A 286 9.32 7.01 -31.93
C THR A 286 10.02 7.03 -30.57
N SER A 287 9.52 6.28 -29.58
CA SER A 287 10.14 6.11 -28.26
C SER A 287 11.52 5.42 -28.31
N TYR A 288 11.84 4.77 -29.44
CA TYR A 288 13.09 4.07 -29.66
C TYR A 288 14.13 4.93 -30.40
N LEU A 289 15.34 4.96 -29.84
CA LEU A 289 16.52 5.54 -30.46
C LEU A 289 17.28 4.45 -31.22
N ARG A 290 18.01 4.80 -32.29
CA ARG A 290 18.93 3.85 -32.95
C ARG A 290 20.31 3.90 -32.31
N ASN A 291 20.84 2.74 -31.92
CA ASN A 291 22.23 2.64 -31.47
C ASN A 291 23.22 2.62 -32.66
N PRO A 292 24.55 2.73 -32.44
CA PRO A 292 25.55 2.73 -33.53
C PRO A 292 25.63 1.45 -34.37
N LYS A 293 24.90 0.38 -34.01
CA LYS A 293 24.75 -0.85 -34.80
C LYS A 293 23.39 -0.90 -35.54
N GLY A 294 22.62 0.19 -35.53
CA GLY A 294 21.32 0.33 -36.20
C GLY A 294 20.10 -0.17 -35.42
N TRP A 295 20.30 -0.86 -34.29
CA TRP A 295 19.22 -1.48 -33.51
C TRP A 295 18.40 -0.45 -32.72
N PRO A 296 17.07 -0.66 -32.58
CA PRO A 296 16.24 0.12 -31.68
C PRO A 296 16.64 -0.14 -30.22
N VAL A 297 16.77 0.94 -29.43
CA VAL A 297 17.05 0.92 -28.00
C VAL A 297 16.29 2.05 -27.31
N LEU A 298 15.76 1.80 -26.12
CA LEU A 298 15.16 2.84 -25.28
C LEU A 298 16.26 3.71 -24.63
N SER A 299 15.96 4.97 -24.35
CA SER A 299 16.88 5.86 -23.61
C SER A 299 17.10 5.37 -22.16
N LYS A 300 18.12 5.88 -21.46
CA LYS A 300 18.41 5.43 -20.09
C LYS A 300 17.28 5.77 -19.10
N ALA A 301 16.61 6.92 -19.25
CA ALA A 301 15.41 7.26 -18.48
C ALA A 301 14.29 6.24 -18.69
N HIS A 302 13.98 5.88 -19.94
CA HIS A 302 13.00 4.83 -20.26
C HIS A 302 13.39 3.45 -19.69
N GLN A 303 14.67 3.07 -19.73
CA GLN A 303 15.14 1.82 -19.13
C GLN A 303 14.91 1.81 -17.61
N SER A 304 15.22 2.91 -16.91
CA SER A 304 14.97 3.04 -15.47
C SER A 304 13.46 3.05 -15.15
N TYR A 305 12.66 3.78 -15.93
CA TYR A 305 11.20 3.88 -15.72
C TYR A 305 10.49 2.54 -15.91
N LEU A 306 10.81 1.80 -16.97
CA LEU A 306 10.34 0.42 -17.16
C LEU A 306 10.81 -0.50 -16.03
N SER A 307 12.08 -0.39 -15.59
CA SER A 307 12.61 -1.23 -14.50
C SER A 307 11.96 -0.91 -13.14
N ARG A 308 11.51 0.34 -12.92
CA ARG A 308 10.69 0.72 -11.75
C ARG A 308 9.32 0.04 -11.80
N PHE A 309 8.66 0.02 -12.97
CA PHE A 309 7.39 -0.69 -13.16
C PHE A 309 7.52 -2.22 -13.07
N LEU A 310 8.61 -2.82 -13.56
CA LEU A 310 8.87 -4.26 -13.47
C LEU A 310 9.11 -4.79 -12.04
N ARG A 311 9.28 -3.88 -11.06
CA ARG A 311 9.30 -4.23 -9.63
C ARG A 311 7.91 -4.29 -9.00
N LEU A 312 6.85 -3.78 -9.64
CA LEU A 312 5.48 -3.87 -9.10
C LEU A 312 5.03 -5.33 -8.96
N ARG A 313 4.19 -5.60 -7.95
CA ARG A 313 3.51 -6.91 -7.77
C ARG A 313 2.70 -7.33 -8.99
N PHE A 314 2.14 -6.34 -9.69
CA PHE A 314 1.41 -6.49 -10.94
C PHE A 314 2.03 -5.54 -11.97
N PRO A 315 3.09 -5.94 -12.68
CA PRO A 315 3.71 -5.08 -13.68
C PRO A 315 2.71 -4.80 -14.82
N PRO A 316 2.76 -3.59 -15.42
CA PRO A 316 1.99 -3.32 -16.63
C PRO A 316 2.52 -4.16 -17.80
N TRP A 317 1.64 -4.46 -18.75
CA TRP A 317 2.03 -5.07 -20.01
C TRP A 317 2.64 -4.02 -20.94
N ALA A 318 3.67 -4.38 -21.70
CA ALA A 318 4.23 -3.50 -22.72
C ALA A 318 3.45 -3.68 -24.04
N LEU A 319 3.08 -2.59 -24.70
CA LEU A 319 2.40 -2.61 -25.98
C LEU A 319 3.29 -1.91 -27.02
N LEU A 320 3.84 -2.66 -27.98
CA LEU A 320 4.59 -2.07 -29.09
C LEU A 320 3.62 -1.49 -30.11
N SER A 321 3.56 -0.16 -30.23
CA SER A 321 2.70 0.56 -31.17
C SER A 321 3.47 0.96 -32.42
N ASP A 322 2.89 0.68 -33.59
CA ASP A 322 3.35 1.02 -34.95
C ASP A 322 4.85 0.81 -35.22
N CYS A 323 5.40 -0.17 -34.50
CA CYS A 323 6.69 -0.79 -34.74
C CYS A 323 6.62 -1.64 -36.01
N ASN A 324 7.45 -2.67 -36.16
CA ASN A 324 7.47 -3.46 -37.39
C ASN A 324 6.34 -4.51 -37.41
N PRO A 325 5.79 -4.87 -38.59
CA PRO A 325 4.73 -5.87 -38.70
C PRO A 325 5.18 -7.27 -38.27
N ILE A 326 4.22 -8.09 -37.84
CA ILE A 326 4.44 -9.47 -37.41
C ILE A 326 5.07 -10.28 -38.56
N PRO A 327 6.13 -11.09 -38.33
CA PRO A 327 6.75 -11.89 -39.39
C PRO A 327 5.78 -12.95 -39.94
N THR A 328 5.31 -12.77 -41.17
CA THR A 328 4.55 -13.81 -41.89
C THR A 328 5.47 -14.60 -42.82
N GLN A 329 5.11 -15.84 -43.15
CA GLN A 329 5.88 -16.70 -44.08
C GLN A 329 6.02 -16.08 -45.49
N GLU A 330 5.21 -15.08 -45.84
CA GLU A 330 5.28 -14.36 -47.11
C GLU A 330 6.31 -13.23 -47.07
N THR A 331 6.44 -12.51 -45.94
CA THR A 331 7.48 -11.47 -45.78
C THR A 331 8.91 -12.00 -45.92
N SER A 332 9.16 -13.26 -45.50
CA SER A 332 10.44 -13.96 -45.72
C SER A 332 10.73 -14.35 -47.18
N SER A 333 9.77 -14.17 -48.10
CA SER A 333 9.93 -14.44 -49.54
C SER A 333 10.01 -13.17 -50.41
N ALA A 334 9.43 -12.06 -49.94
CA ALA A 334 9.39 -10.79 -50.68
C ALA A 334 10.79 -10.20 -50.92
N THR A 335 11.71 -10.39 -49.96
CA THR A 335 13.10 -9.92 -50.05
C THR A 335 13.95 -10.62 -51.12
N ALA A 336 13.42 -11.64 -51.81
CA ALA A 336 14.11 -12.36 -52.88
C ALA A 336 13.74 -11.91 -54.30
N LYS A 337 12.79 -10.97 -54.47
CA LYS A 337 12.32 -10.51 -55.80
C LYS A 337 11.98 -9.01 -55.88
N ALA A 338 12.96 -8.15 -55.63
CA ALA A 338 12.96 -6.83 -56.27
C ALA A 338 13.36 -7.00 -57.76
N PRO A 339 12.72 -6.30 -58.72
CA PRO A 339 13.24 -6.22 -60.08
C PRO A 339 14.59 -5.48 -60.10
N GLU A 340 15.45 -5.77 -61.08
CA GLU A 340 16.72 -5.06 -61.24
C GLU A 340 16.45 -3.56 -61.52
N PRO A 341 17.11 -2.63 -60.80
CA PRO A 341 16.93 -1.20 -61.02
C PRO A 341 17.46 -0.80 -62.39
N THR A 342 16.81 0.17 -63.03
CA THR A 342 17.24 0.63 -64.36
C THR A 342 18.60 1.34 -64.29
N PRO A 343 19.37 1.38 -65.41
CA PRO A 343 20.65 2.08 -65.44
C PRO A 343 20.59 3.57 -65.08
N ALA A 344 19.40 4.19 -65.13
CA ALA A 344 19.20 5.56 -64.67
C ALA A 344 19.23 5.65 -63.13
N GLU A 345 18.51 4.76 -62.44
CA GLU A 345 18.42 4.74 -60.96
C GLU A 345 19.76 4.38 -60.31
N ALA A 346 20.55 3.52 -60.96
CA ALA A 346 21.92 3.23 -60.55
C ALA A 346 22.86 4.46 -60.58
N SER A 347 22.53 5.49 -61.37
CA SER A 347 23.36 6.70 -61.50
C SER A 347 23.07 7.76 -60.43
N SER A 348 21.83 7.86 -59.95
CA SER A 348 21.40 8.80 -58.90
C SER A 348 21.69 8.30 -57.47
N ALA A 349 21.86 6.98 -57.28
CA ALA A 349 22.15 6.38 -55.97
C ALA A 349 23.59 6.65 -55.43
N SER A 350 24.47 7.27 -56.21
CA SER A 350 25.91 7.34 -55.95
C SER A 350 26.38 8.31 -54.85
N THR A 351 25.46 9.05 -54.20
CA THR A 351 25.83 10.18 -53.32
C THR A 351 25.17 10.18 -51.92
N SER A 352 24.44 9.12 -51.53
CA SER A 352 23.75 9.04 -50.22
C SER A 352 23.75 7.64 -49.57
N ALA A 353 24.59 6.72 -50.05
CA ALA A 353 24.61 5.32 -49.62
C ALA A 353 25.34 5.08 -48.27
N THR A 354 24.81 5.60 -47.15
CA THR A 354 25.11 5.02 -45.83
C THR A 354 24.32 3.73 -45.65
N THR A 355 25.02 2.59 -45.63
CA THR A 355 24.42 1.25 -45.56
C THR A 355 23.71 0.98 -44.24
N SER A 356 22.38 1.13 -44.22
CA SER A 356 21.52 0.47 -43.23
C SER A 356 21.29 -0.98 -43.64
N ALA A 357 21.53 -1.91 -42.72
CA ALA A 357 21.11 -3.29 -42.90
C ALA A 357 19.56 -3.38 -42.84
N PRO A 358 18.91 -4.33 -43.54
CA PRO A 358 17.48 -4.54 -43.40
C PRO A 358 17.14 -4.87 -41.95
N GLU A 359 16.25 -4.08 -41.35
CA GLU A 359 15.89 -4.22 -39.95
C GLU A 359 15.10 -5.51 -39.72
N LYS A 360 15.48 -6.29 -38.70
CA LYS A 360 14.67 -7.44 -38.28
C LYS A 360 13.28 -6.93 -37.84
N PRO A 361 12.16 -7.54 -38.28
CA PRO A 361 10.85 -7.15 -37.78
C PRO A 361 10.76 -7.28 -36.24
N THR A 362 11.34 -8.34 -35.67
CA THR A 362 11.39 -8.61 -34.23
C THR A 362 12.33 -7.70 -33.41
N ALA A 363 13.07 -6.75 -34.01
CA ALA A 363 14.15 -6.02 -33.31
C ALA A 363 13.70 -5.28 -32.03
N HIS A 364 12.52 -4.66 -32.05
CA HIS A 364 11.93 -3.94 -30.90
C HIS A 364 11.55 -4.90 -29.76
N LEU A 365 10.96 -6.06 -30.12
CA LEU A 365 10.60 -7.12 -29.19
C LEU A 365 11.83 -7.82 -28.59
N GLU A 366 12.84 -8.15 -29.42
CA GLU A 366 14.12 -8.70 -28.97
C GLU A 366 14.79 -7.79 -27.93
N TYR A 367 14.69 -6.47 -28.10
CA TYR A 367 15.22 -5.50 -27.14
C TYR A 367 14.43 -5.42 -25.83
N LEU A 368 13.09 -5.43 -25.84
CA LEU A 368 12.31 -5.48 -24.60
C LEU A 368 12.51 -6.81 -23.83
N ARG A 369 12.60 -7.95 -24.53
CA ARG A 369 12.93 -9.25 -23.93
C ARG A 369 14.34 -9.25 -23.32
N HIS A 370 15.30 -8.56 -23.93
CA HIS A 370 16.61 -8.34 -23.33
C HIS A 370 16.52 -7.53 -22.03
N LEU A 371 15.78 -6.41 -22.01
CA LEU A 371 15.58 -5.61 -20.79
C LEU A 371 14.87 -6.37 -19.67
N GLN A 372 13.93 -7.26 -20.01
CA GLN A 372 13.25 -8.16 -19.06
C GLN A 372 14.25 -9.14 -18.40
N GLN A 373 15.23 -9.64 -19.16
CA GLN A 373 16.25 -10.57 -18.68
C GLN A 373 17.38 -9.88 -17.91
N THR A 374 17.71 -8.62 -18.23
CA THR A 374 18.79 -7.87 -17.57
C THR A 374 18.28 -6.94 -16.45
N GLN A 375 17.25 -7.36 -15.71
CA GLN A 375 16.76 -6.61 -14.56
C GLN A 375 17.75 -6.67 -13.38
N PRO A 376 17.85 -5.60 -12.56
CA PRO A 376 18.71 -5.60 -11.37
C PRO A 376 18.17 -6.52 -10.28
N TYR A 377 19.07 -7.10 -9.48
CA TYR A 377 18.69 -7.91 -8.31
C TYR A 377 17.85 -7.13 -7.30
N ARG A 378 16.87 -7.80 -6.71
CA ARG A 378 16.03 -7.27 -5.61
C ARG A 378 16.83 -7.15 -4.32
N THR A 379 16.64 -6.05 -3.60
CA THR A 379 17.20 -5.83 -2.26
C THR A 379 16.60 -6.79 -1.22
N PRO A 380 17.21 -6.97 -0.04
CA PRO A 380 16.67 -7.83 1.02
C PRO A 380 15.24 -7.48 1.44
N ILE A 381 14.92 -6.18 1.55
CA ILE A 381 13.57 -5.71 1.90
C ILE A 381 12.55 -5.95 0.75
N GLU A 382 12.97 -5.81 -0.51
CA GLU A 382 12.13 -6.17 -1.66
C GLU A 382 11.91 -7.68 -1.80
N ARG A 383 12.88 -8.51 -1.39
CA ARG A 383 12.73 -9.97 -1.37
C ARG A 383 11.79 -10.42 -0.24
N PHE A 384 11.95 -9.86 0.96
CA PHE A 384 11.10 -10.15 2.13
C PHE A 384 9.66 -9.64 1.97
N GLY A 385 9.47 -8.46 1.37
CA GLY A 385 8.18 -7.83 1.18
C GLY A 385 7.33 -8.34 0.01
N GLN A 386 7.79 -9.37 -0.73
CA GLN A 386 7.00 -9.95 -1.82
C GLN A 386 5.62 -10.41 -1.32
N GLY A 387 4.56 -9.94 -1.97
CA GLY A 387 3.17 -10.23 -1.56
C GLY A 387 2.60 -9.31 -0.47
N TYR A 388 3.44 -8.56 0.26
CA TYR A 388 3.01 -7.51 1.21
C TYR A 388 2.91 -6.12 0.56
N GLN A 389 3.38 -5.98 -0.68
CA GLN A 389 3.34 -4.75 -1.48
C GLN A 389 1.91 -4.18 -1.59
N ASP A 390 1.74 -2.97 -1.07
CA ASP A 390 0.47 -2.23 -0.91
C ASP A 390 -0.64 -3.00 -0.19
N PHE A 391 -0.30 -4.01 0.62
CA PHE A 391 -1.26 -4.78 1.43
C PHE A 391 -1.44 -4.14 2.81
N LEU A 392 -2.65 -3.64 3.10
CA LEU A 392 -2.97 -3.01 4.38
C LEU A 392 -3.17 -4.04 5.49
N GLN A 393 -2.34 -3.95 6.53
CA GLN A 393 -2.37 -4.79 7.73
C GLN A 393 -2.76 -3.93 8.95
N SER A 394 -3.54 -4.49 9.88
CA SER A 394 -3.76 -3.84 11.18
C SER A 394 -2.44 -3.81 11.98
N PRO A 395 -2.06 -2.67 12.60
CA PRO A 395 -0.92 -2.62 13.50
C PRO A 395 -1.09 -3.59 14.67
N LEU A 396 0.01 -4.25 15.07
CA LEU A 396 0.00 -5.18 16.20
C LEU A 396 -0.26 -4.43 17.52
N GLN A 397 -0.84 -5.12 18.50
CA GLN A 397 -0.97 -4.62 19.87
C GLN A 397 -0.34 -5.59 20.88
N PRO A 398 1.00 -5.73 20.95
CA PRO A 398 1.64 -6.73 21.80
C PRO A 398 1.39 -6.53 23.31
N LEU A 399 0.94 -5.35 23.76
CA LEU A 399 0.50 -5.16 25.15
C LEU A 399 -0.86 -5.83 25.40
N THR A 400 -1.85 -5.61 24.53
CA THR A 400 -3.18 -6.20 24.58
C THR A 400 -3.11 -7.72 24.41
N ASP A 401 -2.55 -8.16 23.29
CA ASP A 401 -2.63 -9.55 22.83
C ASP A 401 -1.38 -10.36 23.19
N ASN A 402 -1.48 -11.68 23.10
CA ASN A 402 -0.33 -12.57 23.27
C ASN A 402 0.07 -13.11 21.90
N LEU A 403 1.14 -12.55 21.33
CA LEU A 403 1.61 -12.89 19.98
C LEU A 403 1.89 -14.39 19.82
N GLU A 404 1.67 -14.88 18.62
CA GLU A 404 1.91 -16.26 18.20
C GLU A 404 3.39 -16.52 17.91
N SER A 405 3.78 -17.81 17.90
CA SER A 405 5.18 -18.18 17.64
C SER A 405 5.66 -17.73 16.26
N ILE A 406 4.79 -17.77 15.24
CA ILE A 406 5.14 -17.35 13.87
C ILE A 406 5.42 -15.85 13.78
N THR A 407 4.71 -15.01 14.56
CA THR A 407 4.96 -13.56 14.62
C THR A 407 6.36 -13.27 15.15
N TYR A 408 6.76 -13.94 16.24
CA TYR A 408 8.13 -13.84 16.77
C TYR A 408 9.17 -14.39 15.78
N GLU A 409 8.86 -15.42 15.00
CA GLU A 409 9.78 -15.94 13.98
C GLU A 409 10.00 -14.94 12.84
N VAL A 410 8.96 -14.25 12.39
CA VAL A 410 9.07 -13.17 11.41
C VAL A 410 9.94 -12.03 11.96
N PHE A 411 9.77 -11.63 13.23
CA PHE A 411 10.65 -10.66 13.87
C PHE A 411 12.11 -11.12 13.95
N GLU A 412 12.34 -12.42 14.22
CA GLU A 412 13.66 -13.02 14.40
C GLU A 412 14.43 -13.24 13.07
N LYS A 413 13.77 -13.07 11.92
CA LYS A 413 14.42 -13.13 10.59
C LYS A 413 15.21 -11.88 10.22
N ASP A 414 15.12 -10.79 10.99
CA ASP A 414 15.91 -9.56 10.79
C ASP A 414 17.25 -9.61 11.57
N PRO A 415 18.40 -9.81 10.91
CA PRO A 415 19.69 -9.84 11.60
C PRO A 415 20.16 -8.43 12.03
N VAL A 416 19.79 -7.40 11.28
CA VAL A 416 20.24 -6.01 11.45
C VAL A 416 19.73 -5.45 12.78
N LYS A 417 18.44 -5.64 13.06
CA LYS A 417 17.81 -5.23 14.33
C LYS A 417 18.58 -5.76 15.54
N TYR A 418 18.78 -7.08 15.62
CA TYR A 418 19.40 -7.68 16.81
C TYR A 418 20.90 -7.40 16.92
N GLU A 419 21.62 -7.25 15.81
CA GLU A 419 23.02 -6.82 15.85
C GLU A 419 23.15 -5.37 16.34
N TRP A 420 22.27 -4.46 15.93
CA TRP A 420 22.26 -3.07 16.40
C TRP A 420 21.95 -2.97 17.90
N TYR A 421 20.98 -3.74 18.41
CA TYR A 421 20.77 -3.85 19.86
C TYR A 421 22.01 -4.41 20.59
N GLU A 422 22.70 -5.40 20.02
CA GLU A 422 23.96 -5.92 20.59
C GLU A 422 25.06 -4.85 20.67
N ARG A 423 25.26 -4.07 19.59
CA ARG A 423 26.22 -2.95 19.54
C ARG A 423 25.86 -1.87 20.57
N ALA A 424 24.57 -1.54 20.73
CA ALA A 424 24.10 -0.58 21.70
C ALA A 424 24.32 -1.04 23.16
N ILE A 425 24.04 -2.31 23.46
CA ILE A 425 24.30 -2.92 24.77
C ILE A 425 25.82 -2.96 25.05
N ALA A 426 26.64 -3.27 24.04
CA ALA A 426 28.10 -3.27 24.19
C ALA A 426 28.65 -1.88 24.56
N LEU A 427 28.24 -0.81 23.88
CA LEU A 427 28.62 0.56 24.26
C LEU A 427 28.16 0.91 25.68
N ALA A 428 26.93 0.54 26.06
CA ALA A 428 26.41 0.81 27.40
C ALA A 428 27.17 0.04 28.50
N LEU A 429 27.61 -1.20 28.23
CA LEU A 429 28.45 -1.97 29.15
C LEU A 429 29.85 -1.36 29.33
N GLU A 430 30.48 -0.91 28.23
CA GLU A 430 31.77 -0.20 28.27
C GLU A 430 31.70 1.10 29.08
N ASP A 431 30.66 1.91 28.85
CA ASP A 431 30.48 3.21 29.52
C ASP A 431 30.07 3.08 31.00
N LEU A 432 29.46 1.94 31.41
CA LEU A 432 28.95 1.72 32.78
C LEU A 432 29.87 0.90 33.70
N GLU A 433 30.78 0.04 33.21
CA GLU A 433 31.71 -0.73 34.09
C GLU A 433 32.49 0.16 35.07
N PRO A 434 32.98 1.37 34.69
CA PRO A 434 33.67 2.27 35.62
C PRO A 434 32.75 2.94 36.65
N GLN A 435 31.43 2.89 36.47
CA GLN A 435 30.43 3.59 37.29
C GLN A 435 29.74 2.67 38.30
N VAL A 436 29.58 1.37 37.97
CA VAL A 436 28.88 0.40 38.83
C VAL A 436 29.74 0.04 40.07
N PRO A 437 29.22 0.23 41.30
CA PRO A 437 29.98 -0.03 42.52
C PRO A 437 30.05 -1.52 42.85
N GLY A 438 31.23 -1.97 43.28
CA GLY A 438 31.48 -3.35 43.71
C GLY A 438 32.19 -4.16 42.62
N LYS A 439 33.49 -4.39 42.82
CA LYS A 439 34.30 -5.24 41.94
C LYS A 439 34.28 -6.69 42.43
N GLY A 440 34.05 -7.63 41.53
CA GLY A 440 34.14 -9.07 41.79
C GLY A 440 35.57 -9.54 42.03
N GLN A 441 35.76 -10.85 42.19
CA GLN A 441 37.09 -11.43 42.43
C GLN A 441 38.09 -11.12 41.30
N ASP A 442 37.60 -10.97 40.07
CA ASP A 442 38.38 -10.60 38.87
C ASP A 442 38.65 -9.08 38.73
N GLY A 443 38.24 -8.26 39.71
CA GLY A 443 38.46 -6.81 39.70
C GLY A 443 37.56 -6.00 38.76
N LYS A 444 36.56 -6.62 38.12
CA LYS A 444 35.54 -5.96 37.29
C LYS A 444 34.20 -5.79 38.01
N ALA A 445 33.42 -4.78 37.63
CA ALA A 445 32.03 -4.64 38.10
C ALA A 445 31.09 -5.69 37.45
N VAL A 446 29.95 -5.96 38.10
CA VAL A 446 28.88 -6.83 37.58
C VAL A 446 27.64 -5.99 37.29
N VAL A 447 27.28 -5.85 36.02
CA VAL A 447 26.20 -4.97 35.55
C VAL A 447 24.86 -5.74 35.50
N THR A 448 23.81 -5.21 36.12
CA THR A 448 22.48 -5.83 36.08
C THR A 448 21.73 -5.38 34.84
N VAL A 449 21.45 -6.31 33.92
CA VAL A 449 20.73 -6.06 32.67
C VAL A 449 19.34 -6.67 32.77
N ALA A 450 18.28 -5.94 32.41
CA ALA A 450 16.93 -6.48 32.31
C ALA A 450 16.36 -6.26 30.91
N VAL A 451 16.07 -7.36 30.23
CA VAL A 451 15.30 -7.35 28.97
C VAL A 451 13.82 -7.44 29.33
N VAL A 452 13.04 -6.44 28.95
CA VAL A 452 11.60 -6.34 29.25
C VAL A 452 10.79 -6.40 27.96
N GLY A 453 9.83 -7.32 27.89
CA GLY A 453 9.29 -7.79 26.60
C GLY A 453 10.28 -8.74 25.92
N ALA A 454 10.71 -9.79 26.64
CA ALA A 454 11.80 -10.66 26.19
C ALA A 454 11.45 -11.58 25.00
N GLY A 455 10.17 -11.80 24.69
CA GLY A 455 9.71 -12.65 23.58
C GLY A 455 10.28 -14.07 23.68
N ARG A 456 10.82 -14.62 22.59
CA ARG A 456 11.53 -15.93 22.59
C ARG A 456 13.01 -15.83 22.97
N GLY A 457 13.44 -14.68 23.50
CA GLY A 457 14.79 -14.42 24.02
C GLY A 457 15.89 -13.99 23.03
N PRO A 458 15.65 -13.45 21.82
CA PRO A 458 16.75 -13.02 20.95
C PRO A 458 17.59 -11.91 21.59
N LEU A 459 16.98 -10.90 22.20
CA LEU A 459 17.67 -9.80 22.90
C LEU A 459 18.40 -10.24 24.17
N VAL A 460 17.88 -11.25 24.88
CA VAL A 460 18.57 -11.85 26.03
C VAL A 460 19.87 -12.50 25.58
N SER A 461 19.82 -13.22 24.45
CA SER A 461 21.00 -13.84 23.84
C SER A 461 22.01 -12.78 23.36
N ARG A 462 21.55 -11.65 22.80
CA ARG A 462 22.41 -10.51 22.44
C ARG A 462 23.03 -9.80 23.65
N ALA A 463 22.32 -9.68 24.77
CA ALA A 463 22.89 -9.12 26.00
C ALA A 463 24.04 -10.00 26.57
N LEU A 464 23.90 -11.33 26.49
CA LEU A 464 24.96 -12.27 26.85
C LEU A 464 26.15 -12.20 25.88
N GLU A 465 25.91 -12.07 24.57
CA GLU A 465 26.97 -11.92 23.58
C GLU A 465 27.71 -10.58 23.67
N ALA A 466 27.00 -9.47 23.94
CA ALA A 466 27.59 -8.16 24.21
C ALA A 466 28.48 -8.19 25.47
N SER A 467 28.05 -8.88 26.54
CA SER A 467 28.88 -9.16 27.71
C SER A 467 30.13 -9.97 27.35
N ARG A 468 29.99 -11.03 26.53
CA ARG A 468 31.11 -11.85 26.07
C ARG A 468 32.13 -11.05 25.23
N LYS A 469 31.65 -10.16 24.35
CA LYS A 469 32.50 -9.31 23.48
C LYS A 469 33.23 -8.20 24.24
N THR A 470 32.56 -7.55 25.19
CA THR A 470 33.17 -6.48 26.03
C THR A 470 34.00 -7.06 27.19
N GLY A 471 33.72 -8.30 27.60
CA GLY A 471 34.27 -8.92 28.80
C GLY A 471 33.78 -8.28 30.11
N VAL A 472 32.67 -7.53 30.08
CA VAL A 472 32.00 -6.98 31.27
C VAL A 472 31.03 -8.03 31.82
N GLN A 473 31.10 -8.35 33.11
CA GLN A 473 30.23 -9.37 33.71
C GLN A 473 28.81 -8.85 33.87
N VAL A 474 27.79 -9.68 33.60
CA VAL A 474 26.38 -9.28 33.67
C VAL A 474 25.52 -10.26 34.48
N LYS A 475 24.49 -9.72 35.17
CA LYS A 475 23.36 -10.50 35.72
C LYS A 475 22.12 -10.18 34.89
N VAL A 476 21.70 -11.11 34.03
CA VAL A 476 20.60 -10.87 33.06
C VAL A 476 19.25 -11.33 33.62
N TRP A 477 18.26 -10.46 33.49
CA TRP A 477 16.84 -10.74 33.77
C TRP A 477 16.04 -10.70 32.47
N ALA A 478 15.09 -11.61 32.30
CA ALA A 478 14.20 -11.69 31.15
C ALA A 478 12.75 -11.61 31.64
N VAL A 479 12.08 -10.48 31.41
CA VAL A 479 10.72 -10.21 31.91
C VAL A 479 9.74 -10.28 30.74
N GLU A 480 8.73 -11.14 30.88
CA GLU A 480 7.74 -11.40 29.83
C GLU A 480 6.33 -11.59 30.43
N LYS A 481 5.30 -11.01 29.81
CA LYS A 481 3.90 -11.23 30.20
C LYS A 481 3.31 -12.48 29.54
N ASN A 482 3.68 -12.73 28.28
CA ASN A 482 3.08 -13.75 27.43
C ASN A 482 3.37 -15.14 28.04
N PRO A 483 2.34 -15.88 28.48
CA PRO A 483 2.53 -17.15 29.16
C PRO A 483 3.23 -18.20 28.29
N ASN A 484 3.05 -18.13 26.97
CA ASN A 484 3.55 -19.10 26.01
C ASN A 484 5.05 -18.84 25.75
N ALA A 485 5.40 -17.57 25.51
CA ALA A 485 6.80 -17.13 25.38
C ALA A 485 7.60 -17.39 26.66
N TYR A 486 7.00 -17.16 27.84
CA TYR A 486 7.64 -17.46 29.13
C TYR A 486 8.06 -18.94 29.29
N VAL A 487 7.23 -19.91 28.86
CA VAL A 487 7.60 -21.34 28.90
C VAL A 487 8.81 -21.63 28.01
N LEU A 488 8.87 -21.01 26.83
CA LEU A 488 10.02 -21.14 25.93
C LEU A 488 11.28 -20.48 26.52
N LEU A 489 11.17 -19.31 27.16
CA LEU A 489 12.28 -18.66 27.88
C LEU A 489 12.80 -19.53 29.03
N GLN A 490 11.92 -20.21 29.79
CA GLN A 490 12.33 -21.15 30.83
C GLN A 490 13.10 -22.34 30.24
N ARG A 491 12.58 -22.96 29.18
CA ARG A 491 13.24 -24.06 28.48
C ARG A 491 14.62 -23.64 27.96
N ARG A 492 14.66 -22.52 27.24
CA ARG A 492 15.90 -21.96 26.67
C ARG A 492 16.95 -21.69 27.75
N ASN A 493 16.57 -21.17 28.91
CA ASN A 493 17.52 -20.96 30.00
C ASN A 493 18.16 -22.25 30.54
N MET A 494 17.50 -23.41 30.40
CA MET A 494 18.04 -24.71 30.82
C MET A 494 18.84 -25.40 29.71
N GLU A 495 18.41 -25.26 28.45
CA GLU A 495 18.91 -26.04 27.31
C GLU A 495 19.92 -25.29 26.42
N ASP A 496 19.84 -23.94 26.31
CA ASP A 496 20.74 -23.12 25.49
C ASP A 496 22.10 -22.96 26.19
N PRO A 497 23.23 -23.46 25.63
CA PRO A 497 24.54 -23.40 26.30
C PRO A 497 25.07 -21.98 26.55
N VAL A 498 24.60 -20.99 25.78
CA VAL A 498 24.95 -19.57 26.01
C VAL A 498 24.31 -19.09 27.31
N TRP A 499 23.06 -19.46 27.54
CA TRP A 499 22.29 -19.11 28.73
C TRP A 499 22.75 -19.92 29.94
N GLY A 500 22.76 -21.25 29.86
CA GLY A 500 23.33 -22.16 30.86
C GLY A 500 22.89 -21.86 32.31
N GLY A 501 21.60 -21.61 32.52
CA GLY A 501 21.00 -21.28 33.82
C GLY A 501 21.26 -19.86 34.35
N LYS A 502 22.02 -19.02 33.63
CA LYS A 502 22.48 -17.70 34.12
C LYS A 502 21.39 -16.62 34.09
N VAL A 503 20.32 -16.82 33.32
CA VAL A 503 19.26 -15.81 33.14
C VAL A 503 18.16 -16.00 34.19
N SER A 504 17.76 -14.90 34.82
CA SER A 504 16.62 -14.86 35.74
C SER A 504 15.33 -14.56 34.97
N VAL A 505 14.62 -15.60 34.54
CA VAL A 505 13.38 -15.48 33.76
C VAL A 505 12.18 -15.20 34.68
N VAL A 506 11.38 -14.20 34.35
CA VAL A 506 10.27 -13.70 35.19
C VAL A 506 9.00 -13.54 34.36
N LYS A 507 7.93 -14.25 34.77
CA LYS A 507 6.59 -14.03 34.24
C LYS A 507 5.95 -12.82 34.91
N SER A 508 5.95 -11.67 34.25
CA SER A 508 5.30 -10.46 34.74
C SER A 508 5.06 -9.46 33.63
N ASP A 509 4.00 -8.67 33.77
CA ASP A 509 3.94 -7.36 33.10
C ASP A 509 5.04 -6.47 33.69
N MET A 510 5.88 -5.87 32.84
CA MET A 510 7.01 -5.04 33.29
C MET A 510 6.57 -3.88 34.19
N ARG A 511 5.36 -3.34 33.98
CA ARG A 511 4.75 -2.25 34.77
C ARG A 511 4.39 -2.70 36.19
N SER A 512 4.32 -4.00 36.43
CA SER A 512 4.05 -4.61 37.74
C SER A 512 5.30 -5.14 38.45
N TRP A 513 6.40 -5.37 37.71
CA TRP A 513 7.60 -6.01 38.21
C TRP A 513 8.26 -5.17 39.32
N LYS A 514 8.60 -5.81 40.44
CA LYS A 514 9.25 -5.15 41.59
C LYS A 514 10.75 -4.94 41.42
N GLY A 515 11.32 -5.43 40.32
CA GLY A 515 12.76 -5.41 40.06
C GLY A 515 13.45 -6.71 40.46
N PRO A 516 14.78 -6.76 40.27
CA PRO A 516 15.57 -7.97 40.50
C PRO A 516 15.64 -8.35 41.98
N THR A 517 15.32 -9.59 42.29
CA THR A 517 15.45 -10.13 43.65
C THR A 517 16.87 -10.67 43.91
N GLY A 518 17.30 -10.61 45.17
CA GLY A 518 18.60 -11.14 45.60
C GLY A 518 19.80 -10.26 45.25
N ALA A 519 20.01 -9.24 46.08
CA ALA A 519 21.34 -8.82 46.53
C ALA A 519 21.46 -9.17 48.02
N SER A 520 22.69 -9.36 48.53
CA SER A 520 22.88 -9.75 49.95
C SER A 520 22.36 -8.66 50.89
N PRO A 521 21.62 -8.99 51.97
CA PRO A 521 21.33 -8.02 53.02
C PRO A 521 22.65 -7.57 53.66
N SER A 522 22.95 -6.27 53.56
CA SER A 522 23.95 -5.65 54.42
C SER A 522 23.47 -5.78 55.87
N ILE A 523 24.32 -6.31 56.74
CA ILE A 523 23.95 -6.67 58.12
C ILE A 523 23.69 -5.38 58.92
N GLY A 524 22.43 -4.94 59.00
CA GLY A 524 22.04 -3.84 59.89
C GLY A 524 20.79 -3.03 59.53
N GLY A 525 19.59 -3.63 59.67
CA GLY A 525 18.40 -2.88 60.12
C GLY A 525 17.19 -2.78 59.16
N GLY A 526 16.03 -3.20 59.68
CA GLY A 526 14.70 -2.80 59.21
C GLY A 526 13.99 -3.79 58.26
N ASP A 527 12.72 -4.09 58.54
CA ASP A 527 11.80 -4.69 57.56
C ASP A 527 11.50 -3.68 56.45
N GLY A 528 11.81 -4.01 55.19
CA GLY A 528 11.61 -3.09 54.06
C GLY A 528 12.17 -3.57 52.72
N ASP A 529 11.57 -4.63 52.16
CA ASP A 529 11.63 -5.06 50.74
C ASP A 529 12.94 -4.72 49.97
N ALA A 530 13.98 -5.52 50.19
CA ALA A 530 15.32 -5.37 49.58
C ALA A 530 15.35 -5.76 48.09
N THR A 531 14.61 -5.03 47.27
CA THR A 531 14.63 -5.11 45.81
C THR A 531 15.90 -4.47 45.24
N GLY A 532 16.58 -5.18 44.34
CA GLY A 532 17.74 -4.64 43.64
C GLY A 532 17.35 -3.61 42.59
N LYS A 533 18.36 -3.00 41.96
CA LYS A 533 18.18 -2.13 40.79
C LYS A 533 18.80 -2.75 39.53
N VAL A 534 18.33 -2.25 38.39
CA VAL A 534 18.81 -2.56 37.05
C VAL A 534 19.68 -1.41 36.56
N ASP A 535 20.83 -1.73 35.96
CA ASP A 535 21.77 -0.75 35.42
C ASP A 535 21.51 -0.49 33.93
N ILE A 536 21.11 -1.52 33.17
CA ILE A 536 20.68 -1.40 31.76
C ILE A 536 19.30 -2.05 31.58
N LEU A 537 18.29 -1.25 31.25
CA LEU A 537 16.98 -1.70 30.82
C LEU A 537 16.95 -1.77 29.28
N VAL A 538 16.61 -2.93 28.72
CA VAL A 538 16.55 -3.16 27.27
C VAL A 538 15.13 -3.57 26.88
N SER A 539 14.57 -2.95 25.85
CA SER A 539 13.23 -3.26 25.33
C SER A 539 13.18 -3.08 23.82
N GLU A 540 12.40 -3.91 23.14
CA GLU A 540 12.00 -3.69 21.75
C GLU A 540 10.48 -3.80 21.74
N LEU A 541 9.83 -2.64 21.64
CA LEU A 541 8.39 -2.39 21.80
C LEU A 541 7.96 -1.32 20.77
N LEU A 542 8.70 -1.20 19.66
CA LEU A 542 8.53 -0.11 18.71
C LEU A 542 7.66 -0.60 17.56
N GLY A 543 6.54 0.06 17.34
CA GLY A 543 5.76 -0.11 16.11
C GLY A 543 6.30 0.77 14.97
N SER A 544 5.69 0.66 13.80
CA SER A 544 6.04 1.44 12.60
C SER A 544 5.96 2.98 12.77
N PHE A 545 5.30 3.47 13.82
CA PHE A 545 5.24 4.89 14.22
C PHE A 545 5.93 5.15 15.58
N ALA A 546 6.87 4.27 15.97
CA ALA A 546 7.49 4.15 17.28
C ALA A 546 6.53 3.88 18.45
N ASP A 547 5.69 4.86 18.81
CA ASP A 547 4.91 4.85 20.06
C ASP A 547 3.53 4.16 19.98
N ASN A 548 3.18 3.62 18.81
CA ASN A 548 1.88 2.97 18.55
C ASN A 548 1.71 1.60 19.22
N GLU A 549 2.79 1.01 19.74
CA GLU A 549 2.78 -0.23 20.52
C GLU A 549 2.98 0.03 22.04
N LEU A 550 2.65 1.24 22.49
CA LEU A 550 2.61 1.64 23.91
C LEU A 550 3.96 1.56 24.64
N SER A 551 5.08 1.63 23.92
CA SER A 551 6.43 1.72 24.48
C SER A 551 6.56 2.79 25.59
N PRO A 552 6.00 4.02 25.48
CA PRO A 552 6.08 5.01 26.56
C PRO A 552 5.40 4.52 27.83
N GLU A 553 4.14 4.10 27.74
CA GLU A 553 3.34 3.63 28.88
C GLU A 553 3.90 2.33 29.52
N CYS A 554 4.62 1.52 28.74
CA CYS A 554 5.33 0.34 29.24
C CYS A 554 6.61 0.71 30.00
N LEU A 555 7.45 1.57 29.42
CA LEU A 555 8.75 1.96 29.98
C LEU A 555 8.60 2.84 31.23
N ASP A 556 7.70 3.82 31.21
CA ASP A 556 7.35 4.65 32.36
C ASP A 556 6.92 3.80 33.58
N GLY A 557 6.19 2.72 33.29
CA GLY A 557 5.66 1.80 34.28
C GLY A 557 6.70 0.87 34.90
N VAL A 558 7.82 0.57 34.24
CA VAL A 558 8.91 -0.27 34.80
C VAL A 558 10.10 0.55 35.33
N GLN A 559 10.22 1.83 34.96
CA GLN A 559 11.41 2.66 35.26
C GLN A 559 11.79 2.74 36.76
N HIS A 560 10.89 2.45 37.71
CA HIS A 560 11.24 2.39 39.15
C HIS A 560 12.25 1.29 39.51
N VAL A 561 12.47 0.30 38.64
CA VAL A 561 13.52 -0.73 38.84
C VAL A 561 14.91 -0.25 38.42
N LEU A 562 15.00 0.83 37.63
CA LEU A 562 16.24 1.36 37.08
C LEU A 562 17.08 2.08 38.16
N HIS A 563 18.41 2.04 38.05
CA HIS A 563 19.30 2.70 39.00
C HIS A 563 19.26 4.24 38.84
N PRO A 564 18.99 5.02 39.91
CA PRO A 564 18.59 6.43 39.79
C PRO A 564 19.70 7.41 39.36
N THR A 565 20.98 7.00 39.36
CA THR A 565 22.12 7.90 39.06
C THR A 565 22.85 7.58 37.75
N HIS A 566 22.81 6.32 37.31
CA HIS A 566 23.58 5.83 36.16
C HIS A 566 22.80 4.82 35.30
N GLY A 567 21.55 4.52 35.64
CA GLY A 567 20.76 3.53 34.91
C GLY A 567 20.37 4.03 33.52
N VAL A 568 20.56 3.16 32.53
CA VAL A 568 20.35 3.42 31.09
C VAL A 568 19.11 2.68 30.59
N SER A 569 18.36 3.32 29.68
CA SER A 569 17.37 2.63 28.83
C SER A 569 17.92 2.47 27.41
N ILE A 570 17.62 1.33 26.78
CA ILE A 570 17.85 1.03 25.37
C ILE A 570 16.51 0.57 24.79
N PRO A 571 15.85 1.38 23.93
CA PRO A 571 16.30 2.65 23.37
C PRO A 571 16.36 3.82 24.37
N GLN A 572 17.27 4.75 24.15
CA GLN A 572 17.34 6.03 24.87
C GLN A 572 16.28 7.03 24.37
N SER A 573 15.96 7.03 23.08
CA SER A 573 14.91 7.89 22.51
C SER A 573 14.40 7.37 21.17
N TYR A 574 13.20 7.83 20.80
CA TYR A 574 12.60 7.57 19.49
C TYR A 574 11.66 8.69 19.10
N SER A 575 11.45 8.86 17.79
CA SER A 575 10.58 9.90 17.25
C SER A 575 9.81 9.46 16.01
N ALA A 576 8.51 9.78 16.02
CA ALA A 576 7.59 9.55 14.93
C ALA A 576 7.75 10.63 13.85
N HIS A 577 7.62 10.25 12.59
CA HIS A 577 7.84 11.09 11.42
C HIS A 577 6.72 10.91 10.39
N LEU A 578 6.31 11.98 9.71
CA LEU A 578 5.23 11.97 8.71
C LEU A 578 5.62 12.66 7.39
N THR A 579 4.97 12.24 6.30
CA THR A 579 4.90 12.95 5.01
C THR A 579 3.59 12.65 4.27
N PRO A 580 3.00 13.59 3.51
CA PRO A 580 1.82 13.32 2.68
C PRO A 580 2.16 12.46 1.46
N LEU A 581 1.24 11.56 1.12
CA LEU A 581 1.44 10.53 0.11
C LEU A 581 0.23 10.43 -0.84
N ALA A 582 0.50 10.27 -2.12
CA ALA A 582 -0.48 9.86 -3.12
C ALA A 582 -0.39 8.35 -3.34
N SER A 583 -1.48 7.61 -3.11
CA SER A 583 -1.65 6.23 -3.56
C SER A 583 -3.13 5.99 -3.89
N PRO A 584 -3.52 6.25 -5.15
CA PRO A 584 -4.82 5.86 -5.71
C PRO A 584 -5.13 4.38 -5.46
N ARG A 585 -4.12 3.51 -5.50
CA ARG A 585 -4.22 2.07 -5.25
C ARG A 585 -4.73 1.75 -3.84
N ILE A 586 -4.10 2.33 -2.81
CA ILE A 586 -4.51 2.10 -1.41
C ILE A 586 -5.89 2.71 -1.13
N HIS A 587 -6.22 3.85 -1.74
CA HIS A 587 -7.55 4.45 -1.63
C HIS A 587 -8.64 3.60 -2.31
N ALA A 588 -8.35 3.00 -3.47
CA ALA A 588 -9.25 2.08 -4.17
C ALA A 588 -9.49 0.78 -3.38
N ASP A 589 -8.43 0.20 -2.78
CA ASP A 589 -8.54 -0.94 -1.86
C ASP A 589 -9.47 -0.61 -0.69
N LEU A 590 -9.19 0.50 0.03
CA LEU A 590 -10.03 0.97 1.14
C LEU A 590 -11.49 1.22 0.72
N LEU A 591 -11.75 1.78 -0.45
CA LEU A 591 -13.12 1.93 -0.97
C LEU A 591 -13.78 0.56 -1.18
N SER A 592 -13.09 -0.38 -1.83
CA SER A 592 -13.63 -1.67 -2.25
C SER A 592 -13.94 -2.66 -1.11
N ARG A 593 -13.18 -2.62 0.00
CA ARG A 593 -13.37 -3.50 1.17
C ARG A 593 -14.77 -3.39 1.75
N ALA A 594 -15.46 -4.52 1.89
CA ALA A 594 -16.76 -4.60 2.54
C ALA A 594 -16.65 -4.45 4.07
N SER A 595 -17.73 -4.06 4.73
CA SER A 595 -17.81 -4.01 6.21
C SER A 595 -17.51 -5.37 6.87
N ASN A 596 -17.82 -6.45 6.15
CA ASN A 596 -17.79 -7.81 6.68
C ASN A 596 -16.36 -8.39 6.67
N ASP A 597 -15.45 -7.85 5.84
CA ASP A 597 -14.10 -8.39 5.64
C ASP A 597 -13.18 -8.18 6.86
N LEU A 598 -13.56 -7.28 7.77
CA LEU A 598 -12.76 -6.87 8.94
C LEU A 598 -13.56 -6.85 10.26
N ASN A 599 -14.86 -7.20 10.26
CA ASN A 599 -15.81 -6.91 11.35
C ASN A 599 -15.87 -5.41 11.73
N MET A 600 -15.70 -4.51 10.76
CA MET A 600 -15.62 -3.05 10.96
C MET A 600 -16.74 -2.30 10.24
N SER A 601 -17.15 -1.16 10.77
CA SER A 601 -18.04 -0.26 10.03
C SER A 601 -17.34 0.41 8.83
N ILE A 602 -18.13 0.90 7.87
CA ILE A 602 -17.65 1.61 6.68
C ILE A 602 -16.85 2.88 7.04
N GLN A 603 -17.10 3.45 8.23
CA GLN A 603 -16.39 4.62 8.75
C GLN A 603 -15.05 4.24 9.39
N GLU A 604 -15.01 3.17 10.19
CA GLU A 604 -13.83 2.78 10.97
C GLU A 604 -12.60 2.47 10.10
N LYS A 605 -12.77 2.03 8.85
CA LYS A 605 -11.65 1.79 7.90
C LYS A 605 -10.92 3.06 7.45
N TRP A 606 -11.49 4.24 7.71
CA TRP A 606 -10.83 5.54 7.51
C TRP A 606 -10.25 6.11 8.82
N GLU A 607 -10.58 5.49 9.95
CA GLU A 607 -10.17 5.89 11.29
C GLU A 607 -9.12 4.94 11.90
N LEU A 608 -8.68 3.93 11.15
CA LEU A 608 -7.49 3.14 11.47
C LEU A 608 -6.24 3.63 10.73
N PRO A 609 -5.07 3.65 11.41
CA PRO A 609 -3.79 3.53 10.73
C PRO A 609 -3.51 2.08 10.33
N TYR A 610 -2.82 1.87 9.21
CA TYR A 610 -2.45 0.55 8.69
C TYR A 610 -0.93 0.40 8.54
N VAL A 611 -0.37 -0.75 8.90
CA VAL A 611 1.00 -1.12 8.48
C VAL A 611 0.92 -1.60 7.04
N VAL A 612 1.81 -1.09 6.17
CA VAL A 612 1.78 -1.41 4.73
C VAL A 612 3.16 -1.23 4.10
N MET A 613 3.58 -2.21 3.30
CA MET A 613 4.75 -2.03 2.43
C MET A 613 4.35 -1.14 1.24
N LEU A 614 4.46 0.17 1.42
CA LEU A 614 4.23 1.17 0.38
C LEU A 614 5.07 0.86 -0.85
N HIS A 615 4.44 0.62 -2.00
CA HIS A 615 5.11 0.19 -3.23
C HIS A 615 4.65 0.96 -4.48
N GLN A 616 3.33 1.15 -4.65
CA GLN A 616 2.76 1.98 -5.72
C GLN A 616 2.20 3.30 -5.16
N TYR A 617 3.08 4.31 -5.11
CA TYR A 617 2.81 5.62 -4.52
C TYR A 617 3.72 6.73 -5.06
N ASP A 618 3.39 7.99 -4.72
CA ASP A 618 4.19 9.18 -5.00
C ASP A 618 4.29 10.13 -3.78
N PHE A 619 5.41 10.86 -3.69
CA PHE A 619 5.69 11.85 -2.64
C PHE A 619 5.42 13.27 -3.16
N LEU A 620 4.21 13.79 -2.93
CA LEU A 620 3.82 15.11 -3.44
C LEU A 620 4.56 16.28 -2.77
N SER A 621 4.95 16.14 -1.50
CA SER A 621 5.74 17.15 -0.79
C SER A 621 7.22 16.82 -0.90
N THR A 622 7.90 17.47 -1.83
CA THR A 622 9.34 17.31 -2.08
C THR A 622 10.06 18.66 -2.03
N GLY A 623 11.37 18.61 -1.80
CA GLY A 623 12.23 19.79 -1.80
C GLY A 623 13.55 19.53 -2.52
N PRO A 624 14.29 20.59 -2.90
CA PRO A 624 15.70 20.44 -3.28
C PRO A 624 16.48 19.86 -2.10
N ALA A 625 17.41 18.95 -2.38
CA ALA A 625 18.22 18.27 -1.38
C ALA A 625 18.80 19.26 -0.35
N SER A 626 18.36 19.19 0.90
CA SER A 626 18.80 20.17 1.90
C SER A 626 20.30 19.94 2.19
N SER A 627 21.11 20.99 2.09
CA SER A 627 22.56 20.95 2.37
C SER A 627 22.91 20.80 3.85
N THR A 628 21.97 20.29 4.66
CA THR A 628 22.06 20.13 6.12
C THR A 628 22.66 18.77 6.52
N THR A 629 22.84 17.83 5.59
CA THR A 629 23.57 16.58 5.79
C THR A 629 24.89 16.59 5.00
N ASN A 630 26.02 16.67 5.70
CA ASN A 630 27.37 16.60 5.12
C ASN A 630 27.75 15.15 4.75
N THR A 631 26.98 14.52 3.87
CA THR A 631 27.16 13.13 3.42
C THR A 631 27.19 13.08 1.90
N SER A 632 28.32 13.46 1.30
CA SER A 632 28.60 13.22 -0.11
C SER A 632 28.86 11.73 -0.34
N GLN A 633 27.86 11.01 -0.87
CA GLN A 633 28.00 9.62 -1.32
C GLN A 633 27.67 9.47 -2.81
N GLU A 634 28.72 9.25 -3.59
CA GLU A 634 28.65 8.69 -4.94
C GLU A 634 28.29 7.20 -4.84
N ASN A 635 26.99 6.86 -4.83
CA ASN A 635 26.47 5.51 -5.17
C ASN A 635 24.94 5.46 -5.31
N ALA A 636 24.37 6.44 -6.02
CA ALA A 636 23.07 6.30 -6.66
C ALA A 636 23.28 6.46 -8.17
N ALA A 637 22.92 5.45 -8.95
CA ALA A 637 22.91 5.52 -10.42
C ALA A 637 21.49 5.87 -10.93
N GLU A 638 20.81 6.74 -10.17
CA GLU A 638 19.42 7.13 -10.34
C GLU A 638 19.34 8.66 -10.39
N ASP A 639 18.25 9.18 -10.95
CA ASP A 639 18.05 10.61 -11.27
C ASP A 639 18.25 11.56 -10.08
N PRO A 640 18.51 12.87 -10.32
CA PRO A 640 18.59 13.89 -9.27
C PRO A 640 17.28 13.97 -8.47
N ALA A 641 17.24 13.24 -7.36
CA ALA A 641 16.00 12.85 -6.71
C ALA A 641 15.29 14.02 -6.05
N LEU A 642 13.96 14.05 -6.22
CA LEU A 642 13.05 14.89 -5.45
C LEU A 642 13.02 14.34 -4.02
N HIS A 643 13.73 14.96 -3.09
CA HIS A 643 13.77 14.49 -1.71
C HIS A 643 12.43 14.75 -1.02
N PRO A 644 11.74 13.74 -0.47
CA PRO A 644 10.49 13.95 0.25
C PRO A 644 10.72 14.78 1.51
N ASN A 645 9.82 15.73 1.78
CA ASN A 645 9.81 16.50 3.01
C ASN A 645 9.21 15.62 4.12
N ILE A 646 10.06 14.96 4.91
CA ILE A 646 9.64 14.10 6.02
C ILE A 646 9.89 14.84 7.34
N HIS A 647 8.82 15.14 8.08
CA HIS A 647 8.86 15.97 9.30
C HIS A 647 8.64 15.13 10.56
N GLN A 648 9.47 15.38 11.59
CA GLN A 648 9.28 14.77 12.90
C GLN A 648 8.00 15.31 13.57
N THR A 649 7.08 14.43 13.94
CA THR A 649 5.79 14.76 14.56
C THR A 649 5.95 15.01 16.06
N TRP A 650 6.66 14.10 16.75
CA TRP A 650 6.99 14.19 18.18
C TRP A 650 8.07 13.15 18.56
N SER A 651 8.55 13.21 19.80
CA SER A 651 9.52 12.26 20.34
C SER A 651 9.21 11.82 21.78
N PHE A 652 9.89 10.76 22.20
CA PHE A 652 9.96 10.24 23.57
C PHE A 652 11.42 9.93 23.93
N SER A 653 11.73 9.91 25.22
CA SER A 653 13.09 9.73 25.75
C SER A 653 13.07 9.01 27.09
N HIS A 654 13.94 8.01 27.24
CA HIS A 654 13.97 7.11 28.39
C HIS A 654 15.39 7.04 28.98
N PRO A 655 15.56 7.08 30.32
CA PRO A 655 14.52 7.27 31.33
C PRO A 655 13.94 8.69 31.37
N LEU A 656 12.64 8.81 31.70
CA LEU A 656 12.00 10.09 32.02
C LEU A 656 12.56 10.69 33.32
N PRO A 657 12.66 12.03 33.44
CA PRO A 657 12.96 12.71 34.70
C PRO A 657 12.03 12.27 35.85
N PRO A 658 12.56 11.90 37.04
CA PRO A 658 11.74 11.39 38.15
C PRO A 658 10.59 12.30 38.58
N ALA A 659 10.75 13.62 38.44
CA ALA A 659 9.69 14.60 38.74
C ALA A 659 8.44 14.43 37.85
N ILE A 660 8.58 13.99 36.60
CA ILE A 660 7.45 13.71 35.69
C ILE A 660 6.72 12.46 36.19
N LEU A 661 7.44 11.39 36.52
CA LEU A 661 6.83 10.16 37.06
C LEU A 661 6.20 10.37 38.44
N GLU A 662 6.73 11.28 39.27
CA GLU A 662 6.05 11.70 40.50
C GLU A 662 4.75 12.48 40.22
N GLN A 663 4.76 13.41 39.26
CA GLN A 663 3.57 14.17 38.87
C GLN A 663 2.48 13.24 38.29
N ALA A 664 2.88 12.30 37.43
CA ALA A 664 2.03 11.23 36.89
C ALA A 664 1.38 10.40 38.01
N ARG A 665 2.18 9.91 38.97
CA ARG A 665 1.68 9.14 40.14
C ARG A 665 0.79 9.95 41.08
N ARG A 666 0.94 11.27 41.16
CA ARG A 666 0.07 12.15 41.98
C ARG A 666 -1.29 12.42 41.32
N ARG A 667 -1.39 12.32 40.00
CA ARG A 667 -2.66 12.36 39.25
C ARG A 667 -3.35 10.99 39.30
N GLY A 668 -2.59 9.94 39.00
CA GLY A 668 -3.03 8.55 39.01
C GLY A 668 -3.67 8.12 40.33
N GLY A 669 -4.98 7.89 40.31
CA GLY A 669 -5.73 7.35 41.46
C GLY A 669 -6.79 8.27 42.06
N GLY A 670 -6.95 9.50 41.55
CA GLY A 670 -8.19 10.27 41.71
C GLY A 670 -8.60 10.61 43.14
N GLN A 671 -7.74 11.31 43.90
CA GLN A 671 -8.26 12.15 44.97
C GLN A 671 -8.92 13.41 44.40
N ILE A 672 -9.91 13.92 45.16
CA ILE A 672 -11.07 14.68 44.68
C ILE A 672 -10.71 15.97 43.92
N ASP A 673 -9.52 16.53 44.16
CA ASP A 673 -9.09 17.83 43.62
C ASP A 673 -8.20 17.75 42.35
N ALA A 674 -7.87 16.54 41.84
CA ALA A 674 -6.81 16.37 40.83
C ALA A 674 -7.16 15.43 39.63
N GLY A 675 -8.45 15.16 39.39
CA GLY A 675 -8.88 14.35 38.23
C GLY A 675 -8.70 15.06 36.88
N GLY A 676 -8.27 14.32 35.86
CA GLY A 676 -8.08 14.83 34.49
C GLY A 676 -9.39 15.15 33.78
N PHE A 677 -9.49 16.31 33.13
CA PHE A 677 -10.73 16.77 32.47
C PHE A 677 -11.13 15.96 31.22
N GLN A 678 -10.27 15.02 30.78
CA GLN A 678 -10.47 14.19 29.57
C GLN A 678 -10.83 12.72 29.85
N GLY A 679 -11.15 12.38 31.11
CA GLY A 679 -11.83 11.13 31.48
C GLY A 679 -10.93 9.98 31.97
N GLY A 680 -9.61 10.05 31.74
CA GLY A 680 -8.65 9.10 32.32
C GLY A 680 -8.27 9.41 33.77
N ASN A 681 -7.54 8.49 34.41
CA ASN A 681 -7.02 8.66 35.77
C ASN A 681 -5.87 9.70 35.89
N GLY A 682 -5.50 10.37 34.81
CA GLY A 682 -4.46 11.39 34.75
C GLY A 682 -3.00 10.89 34.78
N SER A 683 -2.73 9.58 34.91
CA SER A 683 -1.36 9.06 35.06
C SER A 683 -0.52 9.11 33.79
N ASN A 684 -1.15 9.12 32.61
CA ASN A 684 -0.47 9.06 31.32
C ASN A 684 -0.51 10.41 30.58
N GLU A 685 -1.06 11.47 31.18
CA GLU A 685 -1.24 12.78 30.52
C GLU A 685 0.07 13.41 30.02
N HIS A 686 1.22 13.08 30.63
CA HIS A 686 2.53 13.53 30.17
C HIS A 686 2.99 12.86 28.86
N ASN A 687 2.31 11.81 28.40
CA ASN A 687 2.53 11.14 27.12
C ASN A 687 1.52 11.54 26.02
N VAL A 688 0.62 12.49 26.30
CA VAL A 688 -0.15 13.18 25.25
C VAL A 688 0.81 13.92 24.33
N ARG A 689 0.60 13.83 23.02
CA ARG A 689 1.37 14.57 22.02
C ARG A 689 0.44 15.30 21.05
N ARG A 690 0.96 16.33 20.41
CA ARG A 690 0.34 16.98 19.25
C ARG A 690 1.40 17.63 18.38
N THR A 691 1.07 17.84 17.11
CA THR A 691 1.85 18.69 16.21
C THR A 691 1.98 20.12 16.77
N PRO A 692 3.00 20.90 16.32
CA PRO A 692 3.15 22.30 16.73
C PRO A 692 1.89 23.17 16.47
N PRO A 693 1.75 24.32 17.13
CA PRO A 693 0.70 25.30 16.78
C PRO A 693 0.87 25.76 15.32
N GLY A 694 -0.13 25.48 14.47
CA GLY A 694 -0.04 25.63 13.01
C GLY A 694 0.20 24.32 12.24
N GLY A 695 0.33 23.19 12.93
CA GLY A 695 0.54 21.88 12.32
C GLY A 695 1.97 21.63 11.81
N LEU A 696 2.12 20.59 11.00
CA LEU A 696 3.28 20.36 10.15
C LEU A 696 2.94 20.86 8.75
N SER A 697 3.72 21.81 8.22
CA SER A 697 3.49 22.42 6.91
C SER A 697 4.36 21.74 5.84
N PHE A 698 3.71 21.11 4.87
CA PHE A 698 4.31 20.38 3.77
C PHE A 698 4.10 21.17 2.46
N PRO A 699 5.14 21.85 1.92
CA PRO A 699 5.04 22.55 0.66
C PRO A 699 4.97 21.54 -0.50
N ILE A 700 4.01 21.74 -1.40
CA ILE A 700 3.76 20.85 -2.54
C ILE A 700 3.96 21.71 -3.81
N PRO A 701 5.11 21.55 -4.51
CA PRO A 701 5.50 22.46 -5.59
C PRO A 701 4.63 22.32 -6.84
N HIS A 702 4.21 21.09 -7.14
CA HIS A 702 3.38 20.74 -8.30
C HIS A 702 2.05 20.15 -7.84
N ARG A 703 1.01 20.36 -8.64
CA ARG A 703 -0.35 19.89 -8.35
C ARG A 703 -0.43 18.37 -8.15
N GLY A 704 -1.37 17.94 -7.31
CA GLY A 704 -1.42 16.58 -6.79
C GLY A 704 -2.74 16.23 -6.11
N THR A 705 -2.87 14.98 -5.67
CA THR A 705 -4.02 14.51 -4.87
C THR A 705 -3.48 13.63 -3.76
N VAL A 706 -3.64 14.05 -2.50
CA VAL A 706 -3.13 13.35 -1.31
C VAL A 706 -4.20 12.37 -0.82
N HIS A 707 -3.85 11.09 -0.69
CA HIS A 707 -4.75 10.02 -0.21
C HIS A 707 -4.57 9.71 1.28
N GLY A 708 -3.46 10.14 1.88
CA GLY A 708 -3.17 9.98 3.29
C GLY A 708 -1.75 10.42 3.66
N LEU A 709 -1.27 9.98 4.81
CA LEU A 709 0.03 10.29 5.36
C LEU A 709 0.84 9.01 5.58
N ALA A 710 2.06 8.95 5.05
CA ALA A 710 3.01 7.89 5.40
C ALA A 710 3.73 8.25 6.71
N GLY A 711 3.82 7.29 7.62
CA GLY A 711 4.48 7.42 8.91
C GLY A 711 5.67 6.46 9.05
N TYR A 712 6.71 6.96 9.70
CA TYR A 712 7.98 6.27 9.94
C TYR A 712 8.48 6.59 11.36
N PHE A 713 9.61 5.98 11.76
CA PHE A 713 10.32 6.37 12.96
C PHE A 713 11.85 6.42 12.80
N GLU A 714 12.48 7.14 13.73
CA GLU A 714 13.90 6.97 14.06
C GLU A 714 14.04 6.63 15.55
N THR A 715 15.10 5.92 15.92
CA THR A 715 15.44 5.68 17.34
C THR A 715 16.94 5.74 17.59
N VAL A 716 17.32 6.36 18.71
CA VAL A 716 18.67 6.24 19.28
C VAL A 716 18.64 5.08 20.27
N LEU A 717 19.25 3.96 19.90
CA LEU A 717 19.35 2.81 20.80
C LEU A 717 20.27 3.17 21.98
N TYR A 718 21.46 3.68 21.69
CA TYR A 718 22.38 4.21 22.69
C TYR A 718 23.33 5.25 22.09
N ALA A 719 23.45 6.40 22.75
CA ALA A 719 24.52 7.37 22.57
C ALA A 719 25.36 7.44 23.85
N SER A 720 26.68 7.28 23.71
CA SER A 720 27.64 7.54 24.78
C SER A 720 27.63 9.03 25.15
N PRO A 721 27.73 9.42 26.43
CA PRO A 721 27.95 10.82 26.83
C PRO A 721 29.15 11.47 26.12
N SER A 722 30.17 10.66 25.79
CA SER A 722 31.39 11.11 25.10
C SER A 722 31.20 11.53 23.64
N SER A 723 30.14 11.04 22.96
CA SER A 723 29.84 11.31 21.53
C SER A 723 29.80 12.82 21.22
N SER A 724 29.24 13.60 22.13
CA SER A 724 29.13 15.06 22.05
C SER A 724 30.47 15.82 22.03
N SER A 725 31.57 15.18 22.45
CA SER A 725 32.87 15.83 22.64
C SER A 725 33.74 15.84 21.38
N GLN A 726 33.62 14.83 20.50
CA GLN A 726 34.58 14.65 19.39
C GLN A 726 34.29 15.53 18.16
N GLN A 727 33.05 15.97 17.94
CA GLN A 727 32.71 16.84 16.80
C GLN A 727 33.36 18.24 16.84
N LYS A 728 34.03 18.64 17.92
CA LYS A 728 34.63 19.98 18.09
C LYS A 728 36.15 20.06 17.86
N THR A 729 36.83 18.96 17.55
CA THR A 729 38.30 18.96 17.36
C THR A 729 38.75 18.83 15.89
N ALA A 730 37.83 18.69 14.94
CA ALA A 730 38.10 18.76 13.49
C ALA A 730 38.30 20.21 13.01
N GLY A 731 39.23 20.95 13.62
CA GLY A 731 39.46 22.38 13.37
C GLY A 731 40.93 22.73 13.18
N THR A 732 41.29 23.13 11.95
CA THR A 732 42.57 23.76 11.57
C THR A 732 43.82 22.85 11.60
N THR A 733 44.01 22.07 10.54
CA THR A 733 45.35 21.75 10.02
C THR A 733 45.34 21.86 8.50
N ASN A 734 46.06 22.86 7.96
CA ASN A 734 46.28 22.98 6.53
C ASN A 734 47.26 21.89 6.06
N ASN A 735 46.89 21.12 5.04
CA ASN A 735 47.86 20.44 4.20
C ASN A 735 47.29 20.18 2.80
N ASN A 736 47.84 20.87 1.80
CA ASN A 736 47.58 20.55 0.40
C ASN A 736 48.39 19.31 0.03
N ASN A 737 47.73 18.21 -0.29
CA ASN A 737 48.22 17.25 -1.29
C ASN A 737 47.07 16.35 -1.77
N SER A 738 46.97 16.21 -3.09
CA SER A 738 45.87 15.50 -3.75
C SER A 738 46.21 14.04 -4.03
N SER A 739 45.46 13.11 -3.44
CA SER A 739 45.26 11.76 -3.99
C SER A 739 43.84 11.29 -3.66
N SER A 740 43.04 11.06 -4.69
CA SER A 740 41.65 10.62 -4.55
C SER A 740 41.58 9.12 -4.22
N SER A 741 41.31 8.78 -2.96
CA SER A 741 40.98 7.41 -2.55
C SER A 741 39.52 7.33 -2.10
N THR A 742 38.67 6.72 -2.94
CA THR A 742 37.23 6.60 -2.70
C THR A 742 36.95 5.76 -1.45
N SER A 743 36.65 6.42 -0.33
CA SER A 743 36.38 5.73 0.93
C SER A 743 34.96 5.17 0.97
N LYS A 744 34.82 3.88 0.63
CA LYS A 744 33.66 3.08 1.04
C LYS A 744 33.46 3.27 2.56
N THR A 745 32.22 3.53 2.99
CA THR A 745 31.87 3.64 4.41
C THR A 745 32.27 2.36 5.15
N LYS A 746 33.02 2.50 6.25
CA LYS A 746 33.56 1.37 7.00
C LYS A 746 32.50 0.82 7.98
N PRO A 747 32.43 -0.51 8.20
CA PRO A 747 31.41 -1.15 9.05
C PRO A 747 31.54 -0.87 10.56
N ASP A 748 32.37 0.09 10.97
CA ASP A 748 32.75 0.38 12.35
C ASP A 748 32.51 1.85 12.78
N ASP A 749 31.76 2.63 12.00
CA ASP A 749 31.53 4.06 12.29
C ASP A 749 30.92 4.32 13.69
N TRP A 750 30.01 3.45 14.14
CA TRP A 750 29.39 3.50 15.47
C TRP A 750 30.40 3.45 16.63
N LYS A 751 31.61 2.88 16.42
CA LYS A 751 32.69 2.88 17.44
C LYS A 751 33.41 4.23 17.52
N GLN A 752 33.44 4.99 16.42
CA GLN A 752 34.04 6.31 16.35
C GLN A 752 33.06 7.37 16.88
N THR A 753 31.80 7.34 16.42
CA THR A 753 30.74 8.22 16.91
C THR A 753 30.25 7.88 18.33
N ARG A 754 30.52 6.66 18.81
CA ARG A 754 29.96 6.04 20.03
C ARG A 754 28.44 6.25 20.14
N LYS A 755 27.75 6.03 19.02
CA LYS A 755 26.29 6.17 18.88
C LYS A 755 25.75 5.04 17.98
N VAL A 756 24.61 4.47 18.35
CA VAL A 756 23.85 3.47 17.57
C VAL A 756 22.42 3.95 17.39
N GLU A 757 21.93 3.92 16.15
CA GLU A 757 20.60 4.37 15.74
C GLU A 757 19.95 3.36 14.78
N LEU A 758 18.62 3.29 14.78
CA LEU A 758 17.84 2.62 13.73
C LEU A 758 16.87 3.65 13.09
N SER A 759 16.45 3.40 11.86
CA SER A 759 15.49 4.25 11.14
C SER A 759 14.68 3.48 10.11
N THR A 760 13.38 3.75 10.05
CA THR A 760 12.51 3.38 8.91
C THR A 760 12.25 4.56 7.98
N ASN A 761 12.74 5.77 8.30
CA ASN A 761 12.65 6.94 7.44
C ASN A 761 13.53 6.72 6.18
N PRO A 762 12.95 6.74 4.95
CA PRO A 762 13.67 6.38 3.73
C PRO A 762 14.86 7.31 3.42
N LEU A 763 14.90 8.53 3.95
CA LEU A 763 16.04 9.45 3.81
C LEU A 763 17.28 9.02 4.61
N THR A 764 17.12 8.21 5.65
CA THR A 764 18.19 7.88 6.61
C THR A 764 18.38 6.39 6.86
N MET A 765 17.39 5.54 6.53
CA MET A 765 17.42 4.09 6.71
C MET A 765 18.67 3.45 6.09
N ALA A 766 19.01 3.79 4.84
CA ALA A 766 20.20 3.25 4.15
C ALA A 766 21.54 3.55 4.85
N HIS A 767 21.61 4.58 5.70
CA HIS A 767 22.79 4.91 6.51
C HIS A 767 22.69 4.36 7.93
N LYS A 768 21.54 4.53 8.59
CA LYS A 768 21.37 4.17 10.02
C LYS A 768 21.16 2.66 10.22
N SER A 769 20.43 2.01 9.32
CA SER A 769 20.01 0.62 9.42
C SER A 769 19.78 0.01 8.01
N PRO A 770 20.84 -0.12 7.19
CA PRO A 770 20.76 -0.78 5.89
C PRO A 770 20.26 -2.23 6.02
N ASP A 771 19.52 -2.69 5.01
CA ASP A 771 18.98 -4.06 4.90
C ASP A 771 18.07 -4.53 6.06
N MET A 772 17.60 -3.62 6.91
CA MET A 772 16.61 -3.89 7.96
C MET A 772 15.22 -4.20 7.35
N ILE A 773 14.50 -5.17 7.93
CA ILE A 773 13.23 -5.68 7.38
C ILE A 773 12.07 -5.76 8.39
N SER A 774 12.34 -5.54 9.69
CA SER A 774 11.36 -5.72 10.78
C SER A 774 10.10 -4.86 10.70
N TRP A 775 10.14 -3.75 9.96
CA TRP A 775 9.07 -2.74 9.95
C TRP A 775 8.80 -2.21 8.55
N PHE A 776 7.57 -2.40 8.07
CA PHE A 776 7.04 -1.59 6.98
C PHE A 776 6.51 -0.24 7.53
N PRO A 777 6.40 0.80 6.69
CA PRO A 777 5.76 2.06 7.07
C PRO A 777 4.34 1.89 7.61
N ILE A 778 3.86 2.90 8.34
CA ILE A 778 2.44 3.04 8.68
C ILE A 778 1.77 4.03 7.71
N PHE A 779 0.47 3.91 7.50
CA PHE A 779 -0.33 4.79 6.66
C PHE A 779 -1.58 5.25 7.40
N PHE A 780 -1.76 6.58 7.50
CA PHE A 780 -2.95 7.23 8.04
C PHE A 780 -3.80 7.73 6.85
N PRO A 781 -4.93 7.07 6.51
CA PRO A 781 -5.72 7.44 5.35
C PRO A 781 -6.48 8.76 5.53
N PHE A 782 -6.89 9.38 4.43
CA PHE A 782 -7.97 10.37 4.42
C PHE A 782 -9.20 9.77 3.72
N HIS A 783 -10.38 9.88 4.35
CA HIS A 783 -11.66 9.48 3.73
C HIS A 783 -11.89 10.15 2.38
N THR A 784 -11.66 11.47 2.32
CA THR A 784 -11.79 12.27 1.09
C THR A 784 -10.39 12.69 0.64
N PRO A 785 -9.94 12.28 -0.55
CA PRO A 785 -8.65 12.70 -1.10
C PRO A 785 -8.56 14.22 -1.23
N LEU A 786 -7.38 14.78 -0.96
CA LEU A 786 -7.17 16.22 -0.93
C LEU A 786 -6.42 16.66 -2.20
N TYR A 787 -7.13 17.33 -3.12
CA TYR A 787 -6.50 17.99 -4.26
C TYR A 787 -5.60 19.14 -3.79
N MET A 788 -4.42 19.23 -4.39
CA MET A 788 -3.37 20.20 -4.11
C MET A 788 -3.11 21.02 -5.38
N PRO A 789 -3.24 22.36 -5.34
CA PRO A 789 -2.84 23.21 -6.46
C PRO A 789 -1.31 23.37 -6.53
N ASP A 790 -0.80 23.81 -7.67
CA ASP A 790 0.61 24.18 -7.84
C ASP A 790 1.07 25.21 -6.79
N ASN A 791 2.27 25.03 -6.25
CA ASN A 791 2.85 25.84 -5.16
C ASN A 791 1.93 25.94 -3.91
N GLY A 792 1.08 24.94 -3.69
CA GLY A 792 0.26 24.79 -2.48
C GLY A 792 1.07 24.33 -1.26
N SER A 793 0.39 24.23 -0.12
CA SER A 793 0.93 23.60 1.09
C SER A 793 -0.16 22.87 1.85
N LEU A 794 0.10 21.61 2.22
CA LEU A 794 -0.75 20.87 3.14
C LEU A 794 -0.29 21.14 4.58
N GLU A 795 -1.18 21.62 5.44
CA GLU A 795 -0.93 21.66 6.89
C GLU A 795 -1.61 20.47 7.56
N VAL A 796 -0.80 19.59 8.16
CA VAL A 796 -1.26 18.41 8.88
C VAL A 796 -1.32 18.74 10.37
N GLN A 797 -2.48 18.48 10.99
CA GLN A 797 -2.61 18.51 12.44
C GLN A 797 -2.84 17.08 12.94
N MET A 798 -2.10 16.68 13.96
CA MET A 798 -2.20 15.34 14.54
C MET A 798 -2.04 15.38 16.06
N TRP A 799 -2.75 14.51 16.76
CA TRP A 799 -2.72 14.34 18.21
C TRP A 799 -2.52 12.86 18.58
N ARG A 800 -1.86 12.61 19.72
CA ARG A 800 -1.82 11.33 20.43
C ARG A 800 -2.60 11.51 21.73
N GLY A 801 -3.81 10.97 21.80
CA GLY A 801 -4.66 10.98 22.99
C GLY A 801 -4.42 9.75 23.87
N THR A 802 -4.73 9.86 25.16
CA THR A 802 -4.73 8.72 26.10
C THR A 802 -5.74 8.93 27.22
N ASP A 803 -6.28 7.84 27.74
CA ASP A 803 -7.16 7.80 28.91
C ASP A 803 -6.77 6.64 29.86
N ASP A 804 -7.69 6.14 30.69
CA ASP A 804 -7.46 5.01 31.58
C ASP A 804 -7.52 3.64 30.87
N ARG A 805 -7.91 3.60 29.60
CA ARG A 805 -8.13 2.38 28.80
C ARG A 805 -7.12 2.21 27.68
N GLY A 806 -6.61 3.30 27.08
CA GLY A 806 -5.76 3.17 25.91
C GLY A 806 -5.06 4.45 25.44
N VAL A 807 -4.47 4.34 24.25
CA VAL A 807 -3.89 5.42 23.45
C VAL A 807 -4.51 5.37 22.05
N TRP A 808 -4.76 6.53 21.45
CA TRP A 808 -5.26 6.65 20.08
C TRP A 808 -4.64 7.85 19.37
N TYR A 809 -4.82 7.90 18.05
CA TYR A 809 -4.42 9.04 17.23
C TYR A 809 -5.62 9.76 16.65
N GLU A 810 -5.49 11.07 16.48
CA GLU A 810 -6.44 11.92 15.76
C GLU A 810 -5.66 12.69 14.69
N TRP A 811 -6.20 12.81 13.46
CA TRP A 811 -5.52 13.53 12.37
C TRP A 811 -6.47 14.21 11.38
N CYS A 812 -6.01 15.34 10.85
CA CYS A 812 -6.62 16.02 9.70
C CYS A 812 -5.58 16.78 8.86
N GLY A 813 -5.91 17.05 7.61
CA GLY A 813 -5.12 17.88 6.69
C GLY A 813 -5.91 19.08 6.20
N GLU A 814 -5.27 20.26 6.11
CA GLU A 814 -5.84 21.48 5.54
C GLU A 814 -5.01 21.94 4.33
N VAL A 815 -5.67 22.16 3.19
CA VAL A 815 -5.00 22.58 1.95
C VAL A 815 -4.98 24.10 1.86
N PHE A 816 -3.79 24.67 1.72
CA PHE A 816 -3.57 26.10 1.56
C PHE A 816 -2.91 26.44 0.22
N GLU A 817 -3.30 27.61 -0.32
CA GLU A 817 -2.82 28.19 -1.55
C GLU A 817 -2.18 29.57 -1.27
N GLY A 818 -1.08 29.87 -1.96
CA GLY A 818 -0.48 31.21 -2.02
C GLY A 818 0.38 31.60 -0.82
N GLY A 819 1.69 31.34 -0.91
CA GLY A 819 2.69 31.79 0.09
C GLY A 819 3.92 32.52 -0.47
N GLY A 820 4.10 32.58 -1.80
CA GLY A 820 5.29 33.15 -2.44
C GLY A 820 5.41 34.68 -2.35
N ARG A 821 6.64 35.19 -2.30
CA ARG A 821 6.93 36.60 -2.58
C ARG A 821 6.80 36.85 -4.07
N ALA A 822 5.95 37.80 -4.46
CA ALA A 822 5.94 38.32 -5.83
C ALA A 822 7.26 39.05 -6.14
N GLY A 823 7.70 39.01 -7.39
CA GLY A 823 8.84 39.81 -7.86
C GLY A 823 8.57 41.31 -7.66
N GLY A 824 9.49 42.03 -7.02
CA GLY A 824 9.47 43.50 -6.83
C GLY A 824 8.39 44.07 -5.88
N GLY A 825 7.23 43.42 -5.76
CA GLY A 825 6.08 43.94 -5.00
C GLY A 825 6.18 43.75 -3.48
N LYS A 826 5.99 44.82 -2.70
CA LYS A 826 5.94 44.77 -1.21
C LYS A 826 4.66 44.17 -0.62
N GLY A 827 3.90 43.38 -1.39
CA GLY A 827 2.67 42.73 -0.96
C GLY A 827 2.86 41.23 -0.76
N MET A 828 2.63 40.73 0.46
CA MET A 828 2.53 39.30 0.73
C MET A 828 1.13 38.82 0.36
N ARG A 829 0.98 37.86 -0.57
CA ARG A 829 -0.34 37.28 -0.88
C ARG A 829 -0.90 36.63 0.40
N LYS A 830 -2.17 36.88 0.70
CA LYS A 830 -2.84 36.33 1.87
C LYS A 830 -3.12 34.84 1.62
N ARG A 831 -2.49 33.96 2.39
CA ARG A 831 -2.68 32.50 2.29
C ARG A 831 -4.16 32.13 2.43
N ARG A 832 -4.68 31.37 1.46
CA ARG A 832 -6.10 30.98 1.36
C ARG A 832 -6.23 29.50 1.67
N LYS A 833 -7.15 29.10 2.57
CA LYS A 833 -7.55 27.69 2.67
C LYS A 833 -8.45 27.37 1.48
N VAL A 834 -8.16 26.31 0.74
CA VAL A 834 -8.91 25.87 -0.45
C VAL A 834 -9.53 24.49 -0.30
N GLY A 835 -9.08 23.69 0.67
CA GLY A 835 -9.64 22.37 0.96
C GLY A 835 -9.22 21.85 2.33
N GLY A 836 -9.64 20.63 2.67
CA GLY A 836 -9.21 19.93 3.88
C GLY A 836 -10.08 18.71 4.19
N SER A 837 -9.56 17.82 5.02
CA SER A 837 -10.23 16.58 5.42
C SER A 837 -11.20 16.80 6.58
N GLY A 838 -12.02 15.78 6.86
CA GLY A 838 -12.58 15.61 8.20
C GLY A 838 -11.50 15.33 9.25
N LEU A 839 -11.90 15.33 10.53
CA LEU A 839 -11.08 14.81 11.63
C LEU A 839 -11.29 13.30 11.72
N HIS A 840 -10.23 12.53 11.55
CA HIS A 840 -10.22 11.09 11.76
C HIS A 840 -9.73 10.80 13.18
N SER A 841 -10.26 9.75 13.83
CA SER A 841 -9.91 9.42 15.22
C SER A 841 -9.90 7.91 15.44
N SER A 842 -8.73 7.34 15.71
CA SER A 842 -8.60 5.90 16.02
C SER A 842 -9.10 5.55 17.43
N ARG A 843 -9.89 6.42 18.09
CA ARG A 843 -10.35 6.21 19.47
C ARG A 843 -11.31 5.04 19.63
N GLY A 844 -12.11 4.74 18.60
CA GLY A 844 -12.97 3.55 18.58
C GLY A 844 -12.16 2.25 18.66
N ASN A 845 -10.95 2.26 18.09
CA ASN A 845 -10.01 1.14 18.01
C ASN A 845 -8.68 1.48 18.72
N MET A 846 -8.75 2.11 19.89
CA MET A 846 -7.57 2.52 20.66
C MET A 846 -6.67 1.32 21.02
N CYS A 847 -5.36 1.55 21.09
CA CYS A 847 -4.42 0.54 21.57
C CYS A 847 -4.57 0.39 23.09
N LEU A 848 -4.92 -0.80 23.57
CA LEU A 848 -5.41 -0.99 24.93
C LEU A 848 -4.29 -1.13 25.97
N ILE A 849 -4.39 -0.30 27.00
CA ILE A 849 -3.59 -0.38 28.22
C ILE A 849 -4.26 -1.40 29.12
N LEU A 850 -3.79 -2.65 29.12
CA LEU A 850 -4.28 -3.67 30.06
C LEU A 850 -4.19 -3.16 31.49
N THR A 851 -5.34 -3.05 32.17
CA THR A 851 -5.43 -2.58 33.55
C THR A 851 -5.04 -3.69 34.50
N VAL A 852 -3.95 -3.49 35.23
CA VAL A 852 -3.53 -4.41 36.29
C VAL A 852 -4.48 -4.22 37.49
N PRO A 853 -5.27 -5.22 37.90
CA PRO A 853 -6.13 -5.07 39.06
C PRO A 853 -5.27 -4.84 40.31
N PRO A 854 -5.60 -3.86 41.17
CA PRO A 854 -4.84 -3.59 42.37
C PRO A 854 -4.84 -4.85 43.28
N PRO A 855 -3.71 -5.19 43.93
CA PRO A 855 -3.63 -6.38 44.76
C PRO A 855 -4.68 -6.33 45.86
N ALA A 856 -5.53 -7.35 45.92
CA ALA A 856 -6.67 -7.38 46.83
C ALA A 856 -6.20 -7.29 48.29
N ILE A 857 -6.44 -6.15 48.93
CA ILE A 857 -6.08 -5.93 50.34
C ILE A 857 -6.99 -6.81 51.21
N LEU A 858 -6.48 -8.00 51.55
CA LEU A 858 -7.07 -8.95 52.49
C LEU A 858 -7.08 -8.35 53.90
N ASN A 859 -8.03 -7.45 54.14
CA ASN A 859 -8.31 -6.82 55.43
C ASN A 859 -8.76 -7.89 56.43
N SER A 860 -7.82 -8.44 57.20
CA SER A 860 -8.01 -9.51 58.18
C SER A 860 -8.73 -9.05 59.46
N ARG A 861 -9.95 -8.50 59.31
CA ARG A 861 -10.82 -8.14 60.43
C ARG A 861 -11.55 -9.37 60.98
N LEU A 862 -11.01 -9.91 62.07
CA LEU A 862 -11.55 -11.02 62.87
C LEU A 862 -13.06 -10.89 63.14
N LEU A 863 -13.87 -11.73 62.51
CA LEU A 863 -15.28 -11.93 62.88
C LEU A 863 -15.37 -12.85 64.10
N LYS A 864 -15.96 -12.36 65.19
CA LYS A 864 -16.22 -13.16 66.39
C LYS A 864 -17.40 -14.10 66.17
N LEU A 865 -17.13 -15.37 65.86
CA LEU A 865 -18.14 -16.43 65.86
C LEU A 865 -18.30 -17.02 67.27
N ASN A 866 -19.48 -16.81 67.88
CA ASN A 866 -19.93 -17.54 69.06
C ASN A 866 -21.47 -17.56 69.10
N GLY A 867 -22.08 -18.68 68.69
CA GLY A 867 -23.53 -18.89 68.63
C GLY A 867 -23.86 -20.12 67.79
N THR A 868 -24.68 -21.07 68.30
CA THR A 868 -24.70 -22.45 67.79
C THR A 868 -26.08 -23.00 67.40
N ARG A 869 -26.14 -23.65 66.23
CA ARG A 869 -27.19 -24.59 65.75
C ARG A 869 -28.58 -23.95 65.48
N ARG A 870 -29.35 -24.30 64.43
CA ARG A 870 -29.55 -25.60 63.74
C ARG A 870 -29.76 -25.45 62.21
N LEU A 871 -29.71 -26.57 61.48
CA LEU A 871 -29.89 -26.72 60.02
C LEU A 871 -31.29 -27.24 59.63
N ARG A 872 -31.77 -26.93 58.41
CA ARG A 872 -32.37 -27.89 57.45
C ARG A 872 -32.57 -27.33 56.02
N SER A 873 -32.75 -28.24 55.06
CA SER A 873 -32.90 -28.13 53.59
C SER A 873 -34.31 -27.64 53.15
N SER A 874 -34.67 -27.43 51.86
CA SER A 874 -34.17 -27.98 50.57
C SER A 874 -34.51 -27.13 49.31
N LEU A 875 -34.19 -27.66 48.11
CA LEU A 875 -34.32 -27.11 46.74
C LEU A 875 -35.76 -26.96 46.18
N ILE A 876 -35.90 -26.23 45.05
CA ILE A 876 -36.76 -26.54 43.87
C ILE A 876 -36.32 -25.70 42.62
N GLN A 877 -36.66 -26.13 41.40
CA GLN A 877 -36.40 -25.44 40.11
C GLN A 877 -37.68 -25.20 39.26
N HIS A 878 -37.55 -24.33 38.23
CA HIS A 878 -38.35 -24.04 36.99
C HIS A 878 -39.41 -25.06 36.49
N PRO A 879 -40.47 -24.70 35.67
CA PRO A 879 -40.33 -24.03 34.34
C PRO A 879 -41.54 -23.26 33.66
N ARG A 880 -41.26 -22.65 32.47
CA ARG A 880 -42.07 -22.38 31.22
C ARG A 880 -43.45 -21.62 31.19
N ASN A 881 -43.50 -20.49 30.42
CA ASN A 881 -44.44 -20.01 29.33
C ASN A 881 -46.01 -20.18 29.39
N PRO A 882 -46.90 -19.53 28.56
CA PRO A 882 -46.72 -18.58 27.40
C PRO A 882 -47.74 -17.39 27.21
N LEU A 883 -47.56 -16.59 26.13
CA LEU A 883 -48.53 -15.92 25.18
C LEU A 883 -49.60 -14.82 25.55
N ASN A 884 -49.58 -13.73 24.72
CA ASN A 884 -50.63 -12.83 24.16
C ASN A 884 -51.98 -12.51 24.86
N LEU A 885 -52.32 -11.20 24.98
CA LEU A 885 -53.46 -10.51 24.30
C LEU A 885 -53.60 -8.99 24.67
N ILE A 886 -54.37 -8.23 23.87
CA ILE A 886 -54.64 -6.77 24.03
C ILE A 886 -56.14 -6.54 24.35
N PRO A 887 -56.51 -5.56 25.19
CA PRO A 887 -57.52 -4.57 24.76
C PRO A 887 -57.27 -3.11 25.26
N ASN A 888 -57.59 -2.13 24.41
CA ASN A 888 -57.61 -0.69 24.74
C ASN A 888 -58.87 -0.26 25.52
N PRO A 889 -58.78 0.84 26.29
CA PRO A 889 -59.88 1.80 26.44
C PRO A 889 -59.51 3.22 25.93
N ILE A 890 -60.52 4.08 25.76
CA ILE A 890 -60.46 5.35 25.00
C ILE A 890 -61.10 6.52 25.79
N ARG A 891 -60.74 7.78 25.42
CA ARG A 891 -61.38 9.11 25.66
C ARG A 891 -60.97 9.98 26.89
N HIS A 892 -60.28 11.07 26.55
CA HIS A 892 -60.53 12.49 26.89
C HIS A 892 -61.40 12.90 28.11
N ALA A 893 -60.87 13.86 28.88
CA ALA A 893 -61.60 15.06 29.32
C ALA A 893 -60.64 16.27 29.45
N THR A 894 -61.16 17.51 29.40
CA THR A 894 -60.39 18.78 29.33
C THR A 894 -60.47 19.60 30.63
N HIS A 895 -59.46 20.46 30.92
CA HIS A 895 -59.72 21.86 31.34
C HIS A 895 -58.51 22.82 31.31
N LYS A 896 -58.75 24.13 31.54
CA LYS A 896 -57.83 25.27 31.30
C LYS A 896 -57.47 26.07 32.58
N ARG A 897 -56.22 26.56 32.66
CA ARG A 897 -55.70 27.87 33.19
C ARG A 897 -54.15 27.74 33.34
N ARG A 898 -53.25 28.64 32.89
CA ARG A 898 -53.09 30.13 33.02
C ARG A 898 -52.87 30.51 34.49
N VAL A 899 -51.71 31.02 34.92
CA VAL A 899 -50.97 32.26 34.57
C VAL A 899 -49.45 31.94 34.56
N GLU A 900 -48.60 32.26 33.57
CA GLU A 900 -48.32 33.50 32.80
C GLU A 900 -47.23 34.39 33.48
N LEU A 901 -46.12 34.60 32.76
CA LEU A 901 -44.89 35.25 33.23
C LEU A 901 -44.69 36.55 32.44
N GLU A 902 -44.56 37.68 33.13
CA GLU A 902 -44.24 39.00 32.56
C GLU A 902 -43.12 39.66 33.40
N ARG A 903 -42.31 40.61 32.89
CA ARG A 903 -41.94 41.00 31.51
C ARG A 903 -40.91 42.13 31.61
N VAL A 904 -39.89 42.15 30.76
CA VAL A 904 -39.18 43.41 30.41
C VAL A 904 -39.03 43.50 28.88
N ARG A 905 -39.33 44.69 28.33
CA ARG A 905 -39.08 45.13 26.93
C ARG A 905 -38.06 46.30 27.02
N ARG A 906 -37.42 46.88 26.00
CA ARG A 906 -37.67 47.11 24.56
C ARG A 906 -36.27 47.21 23.87
N HIS A 907 -36.07 47.08 22.56
CA HIS A 907 -36.57 47.94 21.48
C HIS A 907 -36.51 47.29 20.08
N GLU A 908 -37.15 47.97 19.12
CA GLU A 908 -37.38 47.60 17.72
C GLU A 908 -37.54 48.91 16.92
N ILE A 909 -36.85 49.08 15.77
CA ILE A 909 -37.27 49.91 14.62
C ILE A 909 -36.69 49.28 13.32
N ARG A 910 -37.47 49.35 12.22
CA ARG A 910 -37.22 48.82 10.85
C ARG A 910 -36.32 49.74 10.00
N GLY A 911 -35.84 49.25 8.86
CA GLY A 911 -35.37 50.08 7.74
C GLY A 911 -34.69 49.28 6.63
N ASP A 912 -35.37 49.13 5.50
CA ASP A 912 -34.95 48.40 4.28
C ASP A 912 -33.76 49.13 3.56
N ASP A 913 -33.06 48.60 2.55
CA ASP A 913 -33.41 47.59 1.53
C ASP A 913 -32.14 46.83 1.00
N SER A 914 -32.29 46.10 -0.11
CA SER A 914 -31.52 44.91 -0.53
C SER A 914 -30.40 45.09 -1.57
N SER A 915 -29.55 44.06 -1.68
CA SER A 915 -29.03 43.54 -2.96
C SER A 915 -28.75 42.02 -2.85
N GLN A 916 -28.87 41.27 -3.95
CA GLN A 916 -28.84 39.79 -3.96
C GLN A 916 -27.46 39.19 -4.28
N GLY A 917 -27.29 37.91 -3.96
CA GLY A 917 -26.16 37.07 -4.34
C GLY A 917 -26.38 35.63 -3.86
N ASP A 918 -27.07 34.82 -4.67
CA ASP A 918 -27.52 33.48 -4.26
C ASP A 918 -26.40 32.44 -4.34
N ASN A 919 -26.13 31.76 -3.22
CA ASN A 919 -25.28 30.57 -3.17
C ASN A 919 -26.14 29.31 -3.29
N MET A 920 -25.98 28.53 -4.35
CA MET A 920 -26.55 27.17 -4.41
C MET A 920 -25.77 26.23 -3.50
N ALA A 921 -26.48 25.58 -2.56
CA ALA A 921 -25.99 24.41 -1.85
C ALA A 921 -26.50 23.14 -2.55
N MET A 922 -25.61 22.19 -2.79
CA MET A 922 -25.95 20.89 -3.39
C MET A 922 -26.00 19.81 -2.30
N GLU A 923 -27.21 19.47 -1.84
CA GLU A 923 -27.47 18.25 -1.05
C GLU A 923 -28.12 17.18 -1.95
N PRO A 924 -27.75 15.88 -1.82
CA PRO A 924 -28.33 14.82 -2.62
C PRO A 924 -29.74 14.44 -2.12
N LEU A 925 -30.78 14.87 -2.84
CA LEU A 925 -32.17 14.57 -2.51
C LEU A 925 -32.73 13.41 -3.38
N VAL A 926 -32.89 12.23 -2.78
CA VAL A 926 -33.75 11.15 -3.32
C VAL A 926 -34.68 10.70 -2.22
N ALA A 927 -35.95 11.11 -2.30
CA ALA A 927 -37.01 10.66 -1.42
C ALA A 927 -37.81 9.54 -2.09
N HIS A 928 -37.88 8.37 -1.45
CA HIS A 928 -38.96 7.43 -1.71
C HIS A 928 -40.22 7.90 -0.98
N ASP A 929 -41.31 8.09 -1.70
CA ASP A 929 -42.63 7.67 -1.22
C ASP A 929 -43.60 7.52 -2.39
N ALA A 930 -44.51 6.55 -2.29
CA ALA A 930 -45.43 6.20 -3.37
C ALA A 930 -46.82 5.90 -2.81
N ASP A 931 -47.81 6.74 -3.12
CA ASP A 931 -49.20 6.46 -2.75
C ASP A 931 -50.23 7.09 -3.70
N ARG A 932 -50.86 6.26 -4.55
CA ARG A 932 -52.23 6.51 -5.03
C ARG A 932 -52.92 5.22 -5.45
N THR A 933 -54.22 5.15 -5.18
CA THR A 933 -54.99 3.90 -5.05
C THR A 933 -56.20 3.86 -6.06
N PRO A 934 -57.20 2.96 -5.96
CA PRO A 934 -57.26 1.79 -6.85
C PRO A 934 -58.60 1.60 -7.59
N PHE A 935 -58.68 0.67 -8.57
CA PHE A 935 -59.98 0.11 -9.01
C PHE A 935 -59.89 -1.33 -9.54
N HIS A 936 -60.99 -2.09 -9.39
CA HIS A 936 -61.09 -3.52 -9.71
C HIS A 936 -61.48 -3.82 -11.18
N GLN A 937 -61.03 -4.97 -11.72
CA GLN A 937 -61.92 -6.13 -11.97
C GLN A 937 -61.21 -7.47 -12.28
N ARG A 938 -61.99 -8.56 -12.26
CA ARG A 938 -61.59 -9.97 -12.08
C ARG A 938 -61.06 -10.69 -13.33
N GLY A 939 -60.14 -11.65 -13.15
CA GLY A 939 -59.82 -12.73 -14.10
C GLY A 939 -59.23 -13.96 -13.38
N LYS A 940 -59.62 -15.19 -13.76
CA LYS A 940 -59.15 -16.47 -13.17
C LYS A 940 -57.91 -17.00 -13.92
N GLY A 941 -57.01 -17.83 -13.36
CA GLY A 941 -56.87 -18.34 -11.98
C GLY A 941 -56.17 -19.72 -11.90
N LEU A 942 -55.80 -20.14 -10.68
CA LEU A 942 -55.28 -21.46 -10.23
C LEU A 942 -53.90 -21.94 -10.75
N GLY A 943 -53.09 -22.50 -9.83
CA GLY A 943 -51.81 -23.16 -10.11
C GLY A 943 -50.91 -23.32 -8.88
N ASP A 944 -51.35 -24.04 -7.84
CA ASP A 944 -50.49 -24.35 -6.68
C ASP A 944 -49.43 -25.42 -7.02
N LEU A 945 -48.18 -25.21 -6.59
CA LEU A 945 -47.23 -26.29 -6.27
C LEU A 945 -46.02 -25.75 -5.48
N ALA A 946 -45.52 -26.56 -4.54
CA ALA A 946 -44.32 -26.26 -3.75
C ALA A 946 -43.39 -27.49 -3.73
N VAL A 947 -42.12 -27.26 -4.06
CA VAL A 947 -40.99 -28.21 -4.02
C VAL A 947 -39.79 -27.37 -3.59
N GLU A 948 -39.35 -27.48 -2.34
CA GLU A 948 -38.24 -28.34 -1.88
C GLU A 948 -36.89 -27.96 -2.51
N ALA A 949 -35.96 -27.47 -1.68
CA ALA A 949 -34.60 -27.15 -2.08
C ALA A 949 -33.65 -28.27 -1.64
N ARG A 950 -32.75 -28.69 -2.55
CA ARG A 950 -31.59 -29.56 -2.28
C ARG A 950 -30.40 -29.05 -3.08
N GLY A 951 -29.19 -29.26 -2.56
CA GLY A 951 -27.93 -28.93 -3.23
C GLY A 951 -27.10 -30.19 -3.54
N LEU A 952 -25.77 -30.04 -3.48
CA LEU A 952 -24.72 -30.98 -3.92
C LEU A 952 -24.55 -31.02 -5.47
N ASP A 953 -23.35 -31.04 -6.05
CA ASP A 953 -22.02 -30.77 -5.47
C ASP A 953 -20.94 -30.41 -6.54
N LEU A 954 -19.83 -29.88 -6.00
CA LEU A 954 -18.37 -29.96 -6.32
C LEU A 954 -17.88 -30.90 -7.47
N LEU A 955 -16.64 -30.79 -7.99
CA LEU A 955 -15.38 -30.10 -7.59
C LEU A 955 -15.03 -28.94 -8.56
N ASP A 956 -13.82 -28.38 -8.79
CA ASP A 956 -12.38 -28.59 -8.47
C ASP A 956 -11.72 -27.18 -8.22
N GLU A 957 -10.53 -26.93 -7.66
CA GLU A 957 -9.19 -27.58 -7.57
C GLU A 957 -8.34 -27.49 -8.86
N ASP A 958 -7.02 -27.25 -8.87
CA ASP A 958 -5.95 -27.36 -7.85
C ASP A 958 -5.83 -26.27 -6.76
N GLY A 959 -5.06 -26.60 -5.70
CA GLY A 959 -4.51 -25.66 -4.72
C GLY A 959 -3.24 -26.18 -4.03
N VAL A 960 -2.65 -25.39 -3.12
CA VAL A 960 -1.63 -25.84 -2.16
C VAL A 960 -1.96 -25.25 -0.79
N GLY A 961 -2.19 -26.10 0.20
CA GLY A 961 -2.50 -25.71 1.58
C GLY A 961 -1.73 -26.54 2.60
N PHE A 962 -1.80 -26.13 3.87
CA PHE A 962 -1.37 -26.96 5.00
C PHE A 962 -2.41 -26.89 6.13
N LEU A 963 -2.57 -28.02 6.82
CA LEU A 963 -3.70 -28.36 7.68
C LEU A 963 -3.46 -28.03 9.16
N HIS A 964 -4.55 -27.98 9.94
CA HIS A 964 -4.59 -28.52 11.30
C HIS A 964 -5.99 -29.05 11.67
N ASP A 965 -6.11 -30.37 11.61
CA ASP A 965 -6.95 -31.16 12.53
C ASP A 965 -6.27 -31.20 13.92
N ALA A 966 -6.91 -31.53 15.05
CA ALA A 966 -8.32 -31.73 15.39
C ALA A 966 -8.46 -31.58 16.92
N ASP A 967 -9.67 -31.62 17.47
CA ASP A 967 -9.90 -31.72 18.92
C ASP A 967 -11.04 -32.70 19.24
N PHE A 968 -10.79 -33.69 20.11
CA PHE A 968 -11.80 -34.68 20.54
C PHE A 968 -11.42 -35.34 21.88
N VAL A 969 -12.30 -36.23 22.39
CA VAL A 969 -12.28 -36.94 23.70
C VAL A 969 -12.87 -36.06 24.82
N ARG A 970 -13.97 -36.41 25.50
CA ARG A 970 -14.43 -37.69 26.11
C ARG A 970 -15.98 -37.63 26.31
N GLY A 971 -16.78 -38.70 26.36
CA GLY A 971 -16.58 -40.14 26.21
C GLY A 971 -17.86 -40.93 26.64
N ASP A 972 -17.98 -42.19 26.21
CA ASP A 972 -18.91 -43.28 26.62
C ASP A 972 -20.45 -42.96 26.73
N PHE A 973 -21.35 -43.63 25.99
CA PHE A 973 -21.79 -45.02 26.24
C PHE A 973 -22.68 -45.62 25.11
N ALA A 974 -22.33 -46.85 24.67
CA ALA A 974 -23.19 -48.02 24.36
C ALA A 974 -24.27 -48.09 23.24
N ASP A 975 -24.48 -49.35 22.82
CA ASP A 975 -25.64 -50.04 22.19
C ASP A 975 -25.97 -49.91 20.67
N ASP A 976 -25.58 -50.97 19.95
CA ASP A 976 -26.14 -51.69 18.77
C ASP A 976 -27.43 -51.23 18.05
N ALA A 977 -27.42 -51.35 16.71
CA ALA A 977 -28.44 -52.10 15.94
C ALA A 977 -28.02 -52.37 14.46
N ASP A 978 -28.40 -53.54 13.93
CA ASP A 978 -28.11 -54.03 12.55
C ASP A 978 -28.91 -53.35 11.42
N GLY A 979 -28.52 -53.57 10.15
CA GLY A 979 -29.24 -53.06 8.97
C GLY A 979 -28.76 -53.55 7.58
N ASP A 980 -28.84 -54.85 7.31
CA ASP A 980 -28.36 -55.51 6.06
C ASP A 980 -29.24 -55.28 4.80
N ALA A 981 -28.62 -55.09 3.62
CA ALA A 981 -29.03 -55.53 2.25
C ALA A 981 -28.19 -54.79 1.17
N GLN A 982 -27.46 -55.40 0.22
CA GLN A 982 -27.76 -56.40 -0.83
C GLN A 982 -28.66 -55.91 -2.00
N ALA A 983 -28.41 -56.25 -3.30
CA ALA A 983 -27.22 -56.83 -3.97
C ALA A 983 -27.42 -56.91 -5.53
N ARG A 984 -26.32 -56.86 -6.31
CA ARG A 984 -26.13 -57.41 -7.70
C ARG A 984 -26.99 -56.76 -8.82
N GLU A 985 -26.80 -56.98 -10.12
CA GLU A 985 -25.90 -57.83 -10.96
C GLU A 985 -24.95 -56.94 -11.83
N GLY A 986 -23.86 -57.35 -12.49
CA GLY A 986 -23.69 -58.36 -13.58
C GLY A 986 -23.88 -57.71 -14.96
N VAL A 987 -23.09 -57.92 -16.03
CA VAL A 987 -22.00 -58.88 -16.36
C VAL A 987 -21.03 -58.22 -17.40
N ALA A 988 -19.79 -58.72 -17.55
CA ALA A 988 -18.75 -58.26 -18.52
C ALA A 988 -18.49 -59.36 -19.61
N PRO A 989 -17.37 -59.42 -20.37
CA PRO A 989 -16.35 -58.44 -20.76
C PRO A 989 -16.16 -58.37 -22.31
N ASP A 990 -15.08 -57.71 -22.79
CA ASP A 990 -14.28 -58.19 -23.93
C ASP A 990 -12.88 -57.54 -23.92
N GLU A 991 -11.84 -58.27 -24.36
CA GLU A 991 -10.42 -57.89 -24.25
C GLU A 991 -9.69 -57.91 -25.62
N VAL A 992 -8.76 -56.97 -25.86
CA VAL A 992 -7.56 -57.19 -26.72
C VAL A 992 -6.37 -56.40 -26.15
N LEU A 993 -5.18 -57.02 -26.12
CA LEU A 993 -3.94 -56.52 -25.50
C LEU A 993 -3.17 -55.47 -26.32
N GLY A 994 -2.25 -54.76 -25.64
CA GLY A 994 -1.11 -54.05 -26.24
C GLY A 994 -0.15 -53.50 -25.16
N ASP A 995 0.94 -54.22 -24.87
CA ASP A 995 1.87 -53.93 -23.76
C ASP A 995 2.88 -52.79 -24.03
N ALA A 996 3.25 -52.05 -22.97
CA ALA A 996 4.64 -51.62 -22.69
C ALA A 996 4.82 -51.06 -21.25
N GLU A 997 5.70 -51.72 -20.48
CA GLU A 997 6.67 -51.24 -19.46
C GLU A 997 6.34 -49.98 -18.60
N VAL A 998 6.24 -50.03 -17.25
CA VAL A 998 7.30 -50.27 -16.22
C VAL A 998 8.26 -49.06 -16.08
N HIS A 999 8.57 -48.47 -14.92
CA HIS A 999 8.19 -48.70 -13.51
C HIS A 999 8.14 -47.34 -12.75
N ALA A 1000 7.27 -47.19 -11.74
CA ALA A 1000 7.40 -46.10 -10.76
C ALA A 1000 8.40 -46.48 -9.64
N HIS A 1001 9.18 -45.52 -9.13
CA HIS A 1001 10.09 -45.72 -8.00
C HIS A 1001 9.88 -44.66 -6.90
N VAL A 1002 9.69 -45.14 -5.67
CA VAL A 1002 9.62 -44.34 -4.43
C VAL A 1002 11.04 -44.03 -3.93
N ALA A 1003 11.21 -42.92 -3.22
CA ALA A 1003 12.43 -42.58 -2.48
C ALA A 1003 12.10 -42.00 -1.09
N ASP A 1004 12.15 -42.84 -0.06
CA ASP A 1004 12.19 -42.44 1.35
C ASP A 1004 13.62 -42.08 1.77
N PHE A 1005 13.81 -40.95 2.49
CA PHE A 1005 14.90 -40.70 3.46
C PHE A 1005 14.47 -39.47 4.29
N VAL A 1006 14.01 -39.56 5.55
CA VAL A 1006 14.66 -40.05 6.79
C VAL A 1006 15.79 -39.13 7.27
N LEU A 1007 15.67 -38.69 8.53
CA LEU A 1007 16.53 -37.74 9.24
C LEU A 1007 17.52 -38.43 10.20
N GLU A 1008 18.39 -37.59 10.78
CA GLU A 1008 19.26 -37.82 11.94
C GLU A 1008 20.43 -38.82 11.81
N GLN A 1009 21.63 -38.32 12.11
CA GLN A 1009 22.58 -39.08 12.92
C GLN A 1009 23.33 -38.13 13.86
N LEU A 1010 23.24 -38.38 15.18
CA LEU A 1010 23.99 -37.68 16.21
C LEU A 1010 25.44 -38.18 16.27
N ALA A 1011 26.35 -37.31 16.72
CA ALA A 1011 27.74 -37.65 16.96
C ALA A 1011 28.06 -37.58 18.47
N GLU A 1012 28.10 -38.75 19.12
CA GLU A 1012 28.88 -38.95 20.34
C GLU A 1012 30.30 -39.42 19.94
N GLY A 1013 31.31 -39.11 20.75
CA GLY A 1013 32.71 -39.39 20.45
C GLY A 1013 33.42 -40.23 21.52
N LEU A 1014 34.76 -40.25 21.45
CA LEU A 1014 35.69 -41.06 22.25
C LEU A 1014 35.79 -42.54 21.76
N ASP A 1015 36.95 -43.22 21.76
CA ASP A 1015 38.25 -42.86 22.36
C ASP A 1015 39.49 -43.46 21.63
N GLU A 1016 40.66 -42.87 21.92
CA GLU A 1016 42.06 -43.38 21.92
C GLU A 1016 42.81 -43.98 20.70
N LEU A 1017 44.10 -43.55 20.59
CA LEU A 1017 45.32 -44.20 20.02
C LEU A 1017 45.38 -44.52 18.50
N GLU A 1018 46.43 -44.16 17.74
CA GLU A 1018 47.81 -43.67 18.03
C GLU A 1018 48.14 -42.31 17.38
#